data_AF-A0A182MR27-F1
#
_entry.id   AF-A0A182MR27-F1
#
_cell.length_a   1.000
_cell.length_b   1.000
_cell.length_c   1.000
_cell.angle_alpha   90.00
_cell.angle_beta   90.00
_cell.angle_gamma   90.00
#
_symmetry.space_group_name_H-M   'P 1'
#
loop_
_entity.id
_entity.type
_entity.pdbx_description
1 polymer ?
#
loop_
_entity_poly.entity_id
_entity_poly.type
_entity_poly.pdbx_seq_one_letter_code
_entity_poly.pdbx_strand_id
1 'polypeptide(L)'
;MHLHTQVVLILAQLFLIVHVTDQTKCALTSSYGTVSVSYFATLPSAPETDADDIDVDADVGRHRIDLTPLVPTADTPPQSDYPTYNDDTEDVNSFLKVLSCSDTSLRAVNDEYLRPVDSYKGILLERVRVQNPAADHLALKNENYLEIVRWRDSNVTEQQVALTFARDERKFSNLLILDLSANLLSTIRRDYFSRLERLKLLQLSANQLHNLPSDIFNDLSNLVELDLHGNRLDELPLHLFRPLGKLRVLNLANNTIHDLPRNSFAGLGNLTELHLAHNRLYVVPFQVFKELRSLEVLDLSSNMLVSFLDNFFLLNKQLRVLRLNGNIIEKISKNALYGLRRLQSLDLSGNKLVFIDRNAFDTLDELRYLNVNQNQIYILPSTVFSALRSLRSLDLSNNLMRSLPNSIFANQRSLVRLHLDATNLESLSNWVSRNNHTVNKEILRNLRYLSIRNNTRLKEIEPCVFRNVPNLETLLLSNNRLTSLPKEIGELRRLRYLDVGSNDIMYIPEQIRTLHELQYANFLDNDYGCDCHMYWILSWIDELQAENNTQKIYDLLRLSELKCRNGYPGDIVRVLQHISCFKPELLQSSDSRMHLLKSDAVLECVFTGNPPPDIIWITPKNEILRHSQEQDQKSLLFDTDDDSGNGGGSRKYQQAVEFQMLTMDNVTGDGLHEGITLLENGFLRIHNISRRDSGLYTCYAINIMGNATADIR
;
A
#
# COMPACT_ATOMS: atom_id res chain seq x y z
N MET A 1 -4.78 -58.27 55.72
CA MET A 1 -3.51 -58.04 54.99
C MET A 1 -3.70 -57.65 53.53
N HIS A 2 -4.73 -58.12 52.81
CA HIS A 2 -4.87 -57.83 51.37
C HIS A 2 -5.23 -56.37 51.00
N LEU A 3 -5.95 -55.64 51.86
CA LEU A 3 -6.30 -54.23 51.62
C LEU A 3 -5.12 -53.28 51.80
N HIS A 4 -4.16 -53.62 52.67
CA HIS A 4 -3.02 -52.75 52.97
C HIS A 4 -1.98 -52.74 51.84
N THR A 5 -1.80 -53.89 51.17
CA THR A 5 -0.93 -54.02 49.98
C THR A 5 -1.50 -53.32 48.75
N GLN A 6 -2.82 -53.25 48.57
CA GLN A 6 -3.42 -52.53 47.43
C GLN A 6 -3.38 -51.01 47.64
N VAL A 7 -3.54 -50.51 48.87
CA VAL A 7 -3.40 -49.08 49.17
C VAL A 7 -1.95 -48.61 49.03
N VAL A 8 -0.96 -49.45 49.38
CA VAL A 8 0.47 -49.14 49.16
C VAL A 8 0.84 -49.20 47.68
N LEU A 9 0.27 -50.11 46.88
CA LEU A 9 0.48 -50.12 45.42
C LEU A 9 -0.18 -48.92 44.73
N ILE A 10 -1.38 -48.52 45.15
CA ILE A 10 -2.10 -47.37 44.59
C ILE A 10 -1.44 -46.05 45.03
N LEU A 11 -0.92 -45.95 46.26
CA LEU A 11 -0.14 -44.80 46.71
C LEU A 11 1.25 -44.76 46.05
N ALA A 12 1.89 -45.90 45.79
CA ALA A 12 3.13 -45.97 45.02
C ALA A 12 2.89 -45.63 43.54
N GLN A 13 1.77 -46.07 42.95
CA GLN A 13 1.36 -45.68 41.61
C GLN A 13 0.91 -44.22 41.54
N LEU A 14 0.29 -43.64 42.57
CA LEU A 14 0.02 -42.20 42.64
C LEU A 14 1.28 -41.37 42.91
N PHE A 15 2.26 -41.87 43.67
CA PHE A 15 3.58 -41.24 43.78
C PHE A 15 4.38 -41.33 42.47
N LEU A 16 4.22 -42.42 41.70
CA LEU A 16 4.76 -42.56 40.34
C LEU A 16 3.98 -41.75 39.30
N ILE A 17 2.67 -41.54 39.46
CA ILE A 17 1.83 -40.76 38.53
C ILE A 17 1.89 -39.26 38.82
N VAL A 18 2.28 -38.84 40.04
CA VAL A 18 2.67 -37.44 40.34
C VAL A 18 4.13 -37.15 39.96
N HIS A 19 4.90 -38.14 39.52
CA HIS A 19 6.25 -37.98 38.96
C HIS A 19 6.30 -38.07 37.41
N VAL A 20 5.15 -37.98 36.74
CA VAL A 20 5.08 -37.95 35.26
C VAL A 20 4.35 -36.68 34.81
N THR A 21 4.95 -35.52 35.09
CA THR A 21 4.69 -34.25 34.35
C THR A 21 5.94 -33.39 34.19
N ASP A 22 7.14 -33.97 34.17
CA ASP A 22 8.38 -33.21 33.91
C ASP A 22 9.30 -33.99 32.95
N GLN A 23 8.73 -34.43 31.82
CA GLN A 23 9.53 -34.97 30.70
C GLN A 23 10.41 -33.85 30.14
N THR A 24 11.63 -33.82 30.67
CA THR A 24 12.88 -33.28 30.13
C THR A 24 12.80 -31.84 29.60
N LYS A 25 12.78 -30.89 30.53
CA LYS A 25 13.09 -29.47 30.28
C LYS A 25 14.48 -29.24 29.67
N CYS A 26 15.32 -30.28 29.60
CA CYS A 26 16.65 -30.26 28.98
C CYS A 26 16.83 -31.45 28.03
N ALA A 27 17.47 -31.22 26.88
CA ALA A 27 17.77 -32.21 25.86
C ALA A 27 19.22 -32.11 25.38
N LEU A 28 19.77 -33.23 24.91
CA LEU A 28 21.10 -33.31 24.31
C LEU A 28 20.97 -33.62 22.81
N THR A 29 21.47 -32.72 21.96
CA THR A 29 21.43 -32.88 20.50
C THR A 29 22.83 -32.93 19.90
N SER A 30 22.98 -33.53 18.72
CA SER A 30 24.26 -33.55 17.97
C SER A 30 24.45 -32.33 17.07
N SER A 31 23.41 -31.52 16.87
CA SER A 31 23.46 -30.28 16.08
C SER A 31 22.64 -29.19 16.76
N TYR A 32 23.06 -27.93 16.56
CA TYR A 32 22.37 -26.73 17.07
C TYR A 32 21.48 -26.05 16.02
N GLY A 33 21.14 -26.76 14.93
CA GLY A 33 20.41 -26.21 13.78
C GLY A 33 21.20 -25.15 13.00
N THR A 34 20.73 -24.79 11.81
CA THR A 34 21.29 -23.64 11.08
C THR A 34 21.00 -22.37 11.86
N VAL A 35 22.03 -21.73 12.41
CA VAL A 35 21.91 -20.38 12.95
C VAL A 35 21.90 -19.43 11.77
N SER A 36 20.69 -19.03 11.34
CA SER A 36 20.55 -17.98 10.34
C SER A 36 21.12 -16.69 10.90
N VAL A 37 22.12 -16.14 10.19
CA VAL A 37 22.51 -14.73 10.26
C VAL A 37 21.25 -13.93 9.91
N SER A 38 20.90 -12.94 10.73
CA SER A 38 19.65 -12.17 10.62
C SER A 38 19.43 -11.59 9.20
N TYR A 39 18.29 -11.71 8.50
CA TYR A 39 16.86 -11.41 8.69
C TYR A 39 16.44 -9.93 8.79
N PHE A 40 17.36 -8.96 8.91
CA PHE A 40 16.95 -7.57 9.20
C PHE A 40 16.60 -6.70 7.99
N ALA A 41 16.74 -7.21 6.76
CA ALA A 41 16.13 -6.58 5.59
C ALA A 41 15.69 -7.61 4.55
N THR A 42 14.47 -8.10 4.68
CA THR A 42 13.72 -8.38 3.46
C THR A 42 13.65 -7.04 2.71
N LEU A 43 14.20 -6.98 1.48
CA LEU A 43 13.71 -6.02 0.49
C LEU A 43 12.19 -6.03 0.61
N PRO A 44 11.47 -4.90 0.50
CA PRO A 44 10.04 -4.98 0.33
C PRO A 44 9.80 -5.91 -0.86
N SER A 45 9.42 -7.16 -0.56
CA SER A 45 8.64 -7.93 -1.48
C SER A 45 7.46 -7.01 -1.77
N ALA A 46 7.09 -6.93 -3.04
CA ALA A 46 5.73 -6.47 -3.32
C ALA A 46 4.80 -7.22 -2.34
N PRO A 47 3.64 -6.66 -1.97
CA PRO A 47 2.54 -7.55 -1.63
C PRO A 47 2.30 -8.40 -2.89
N GLU A 48 3.06 -9.48 -3.07
CA GLU A 48 2.72 -10.63 -3.89
C GLU A 48 1.64 -11.36 -3.09
N THR A 49 0.49 -10.71 -2.96
CA THR A 49 -0.74 -11.42 -3.20
C THR A 49 -0.88 -11.33 -4.71
N ASP A 50 -0.43 -12.38 -5.40
CA ASP A 50 -1.17 -12.84 -6.56
C ASP A 50 -2.65 -12.81 -6.17
N ALA A 51 -3.48 -12.31 -7.08
CA ALA A 51 -4.89 -12.13 -6.87
C ALA A 51 -5.56 -13.44 -6.41
N ASP A 52 -5.64 -13.63 -5.10
CA ASP A 52 -6.51 -14.51 -4.31
C ASP A 52 -6.32 -14.05 -2.84
N ASP A 53 -7.41 -13.77 -2.14
CA ASP A 53 -7.51 -13.24 -0.77
C ASP A 53 -7.18 -11.75 -0.56
N ILE A 54 -8.06 -10.88 -1.08
CA ILE A 54 -8.29 -9.55 -0.47
C ILE A 54 -9.31 -9.76 0.66
N ASP A 55 -8.82 -9.77 1.90
CA ASP A 55 -9.66 -9.60 3.08
C ASP A 55 -10.19 -8.15 3.07
N VAL A 56 -11.41 -7.99 2.57
CA VAL A 56 -12.14 -6.72 2.57
C VAL A 56 -12.61 -6.50 4.00
N ASP A 57 -11.86 -5.70 4.76
CA ASP A 57 -12.28 -5.18 6.06
C ASP A 57 -13.66 -4.51 5.91
N ALA A 58 -14.69 -5.22 6.39
CA ALA A 58 -16.06 -4.76 6.49
C ALA A 58 -16.31 -4.29 7.92
N ASP A 59 -16.19 -2.98 8.16
CA ASP A 59 -16.65 -2.37 9.40
C ASP A 59 -18.11 -1.90 9.24
N VAL A 60 -19.07 -2.80 9.52
CA VAL A 60 -20.42 -2.43 9.99
C VAL A 60 -20.89 -3.45 11.04
N GLY A 61 -20.71 -3.12 12.32
CA GLY A 61 -21.71 -3.40 13.36
C GLY A 61 -21.60 -4.70 14.18
N ARG A 62 -20.99 -4.56 15.38
CA ARG A 62 -21.24 -5.31 16.64
C ARG A 62 -21.26 -6.85 16.57
N HIS A 63 -20.20 -7.47 17.09
CA HIS A 63 -20.27 -8.39 18.24
C HIS A 63 -18.88 -8.63 18.85
N ARG A 64 -18.88 -8.90 20.15
CA ARG A 64 -17.77 -8.90 21.10
C ARG A 64 -17.19 -10.31 21.20
N ILE A 65 -15.96 -10.59 20.75
CA ILE A 65 -15.26 -11.86 21.01
C ILE A 65 -13.74 -11.62 21.22
N ASP A 66 -13.18 -12.39 22.15
CA ASP A 66 -11.87 -12.31 22.81
C ASP A 66 -10.62 -12.41 21.92
N LEU A 67 -9.56 -11.73 22.39
CA LEU A 67 -8.20 -11.75 21.84
C LEU A 67 -7.40 -12.96 22.35
N THR A 68 -6.97 -13.83 21.44
CA THR A 68 -5.79 -14.72 21.63
C THR A 68 -4.97 -14.74 20.34
N PRO A 69 -3.62 -14.66 20.37
CA PRO A 69 -2.82 -14.54 19.16
C PRO A 69 -2.54 -15.91 18.51
N LEU A 70 -2.83 -16.02 17.21
CA LEU A 70 -2.46 -17.14 16.34
C LEU A 70 -1.11 -16.85 15.64
N VAL A 71 -0.28 -17.90 15.60
CA VAL A 71 1.06 -17.97 14.98
C VAL A 71 0.91 -18.12 13.46
N PRO A 72 1.63 -17.37 12.60
CA PRO A 72 1.62 -17.60 11.16
C PRO A 72 2.64 -18.67 10.73
N THR A 73 2.19 -19.52 9.81
CA THR A 73 2.95 -20.56 9.09
C THR A 73 3.88 -19.96 8.02
N ALA A 74 4.98 -20.66 7.76
CA ALA A 74 6.10 -20.22 6.94
C ALA A 74 5.87 -20.41 5.43
N ASP A 75 6.07 -19.34 4.65
CA ASP A 75 6.41 -19.40 3.22
C ASP A 75 7.82 -18.82 2.99
N THR A 76 8.63 -19.57 2.26
CA THR A 76 10.06 -19.34 2.03
C THR A 76 10.34 -18.23 1.00
N PRO A 77 11.13 -17.19 1.31
CA PRO A 77 11.63 -16.22 0.33
C PRO A 77 12.89 -16.75 -0.40
N PRO A 78 13.23 -16.18 -1.58
CA PRO A 78 14.26 -16.73 -2.47
C PRO A 78 15.67 -16.57 -1.89
N GLN A 79 16.47 -17.61 -2.10
CA GLN A 79 17.87 -17.75 -1.66
C GLN A 79 18.70 -16.52 -2.06
N SER A 80 19.23 -15.83 -1.05
CA SER A 80 20.38 -14.95 -1.22
C SER A 80 21.64 -15.79 -0.99
N ASP A 81 22.61 -15.67 -1.90
CA ASP A 81 23.90 -16.35 -1.86
C ASP A 81 24.74 -15.86 -0.67
N TYR A 82 24.40 -16.32 0.53
CA TYR A 82 25.27 -16.30 1.68
C TYR A 82 25.95 -17.67 1.78
N PRO A 83 27.26 -17.74 2.04
CA PRO A 83 27.94 -19.01 2.21
C PRO A 83 27.34 -19.75 3.41
N THR A 84 26.64 -20.84 3.13
CA THR A 84 26.30 -21.86 4.12
C THR A 84 27.59 -22.37 4.71
N TYR A 85 27.76 -22.20 6.03
CA TYR A 85 28.94 -22.70 6.73
C TYR A 85 28.78 -24.21 6.92
N ASN A 86 29.11 -24.98 5.88
CA ASN A 86 29.33 -26.41 6.00
C ASN A 86 30.69 -26.64 6.64
N ASP A 87 30.65 -27.35 7.76
CA ASP A 87 31.77 -27.68 8.64
C ASP A 87 32.58 -28.83 8.03
N ASP A 88 33.49 -28.53 7.09
CA ASP A 88 34.51 -29.48 6.64
C ASP A 88 35.70 -29.50 7.63
N THR A 89 35.42 -29.85 8.89
CA THR A 89 36.46 -30.28 9.83
C THR A 89 36.25 -31.75 10.21
N GLU A 90 37.06 -32.62 9.59
CA GLU A 90 37.15 -34.04 9.93
C GLU A 90 37.50 -34.25 11.42
N ASP A 91 36.61 -34.96 12.12
CA ASP A 91 36.85 -36.08 13.05
C ASP A 91 37.74 -35.90 14.30
N VAL A 92 37.39 -34.93 15.16
CA VAL A 92 37.60 -35.05 16.63
C VAL A 92 36.37 -34.64 17.46
N ASN A 93 35.44 -33.86 16.88
CA ASN A 93 34.30 -33.25 17.59
C ASN A 93 32.96 -34.01 17.45
N SER A 94 32.91 -35.17 16.80
CA SER A 94 31.66 -35.93 16.52
C SER A 94 30.95 -36.45 17.77
N PHE A 95 31.63 -36.49 18.92
CA PHE A 95 31.08 -36.92 20.22
C PHE A 95 30.53 -35.78 21.08
N LEU A 96 30.83 -34.52 20.76
CA LEU A 96 30.41 -33.38 21.57
C LEU A 96 28.95 -33.02 21.30
N LYS A 97 28.15 -32.94 22.36
CA LYS A 97 26.71 -32.66 22.28
C LYS A 97 26.42 -31.19 22.56
N VAL A 98 25.24 -30.76 22.14
CA VAL A 98 24.64 -29.47 22.48
C VAL A 98 23.61 -29.70 23.58
N LEU A 99 23.77 -29.03 24.71
CA LEU A 99 22.78 -29.01 25.78
C LEU A 99 21.78 -27.90 25.50
N SER A 100 20.50 -28.25 25.37
CA SER A 100 19.41 -27.29 25.25
C SER A 100 18.47 -27.44 26.43
N CYS A 101 18.23 -26.36 27.17
CA CYS A 101 17.31 -26.34 28.30
C CYS A 101 16.34 -25.17 28.19
N SER A 102 15.07 -25.42 28.52
CA SER A 102 14.03 -24.40 28.57
C SER A 102 13.19 -24.48 29.84
N ASP A 103 12.72 -23.34 30.35
CA ASP A 103 11.70 -23.27 31.41
C ASP A 103 12.08 -24.01 32.72
N THR A 104 13.35 -23.93 33.10
CA THR A 104 13.92 -24.58 34.29
C THR A 104 14.72 -23.58 35.16
N SER A 105 15.37 -24.08 36.20
CA SER A 105 16.28 -23.29 37.05
C SER A 105 17.74 -23.59 36.72
N LEU A 106 18.61 -22.58 36.81
CA LEU A 106 20.04 -22.77 36.59
C LEU A 106 20.65 -23.82 37.53
N ARG A 107 20.16 -23.90 38.78
CA ARG A 107 20.61 -24.90 39.75
C ARG A 107 20.31 -26.32 39.29
N ALA A 108 19.12 -26.59 38.74
CA ALA A 108 18.79 -27.89 38.17
C ALA A 108 19.72 -28.25 37.00
N VAL A 109 19.96 -27.29 36.09
CA VAL A 109 20.88 -27.48 34.96
C VAL A 109 22.30 -27.80 35.43
N ASN A 110 22.81 -27.06 36.41
CA ASN A 110 24.13 -27.30 36.98
C ASN A 110 24.23 -28.66 37.66
N ASP A 111 23.26 -29.00 38.52
CA ASP A 111 23.31 -30.20 39.36
C ASP A 111 23.15 -31.49 38.53
N GLU A 112 22.29 -31.46 37.50
CA GLU A 112 21.88 -32.65 36.75
C GLU A 112 22.68 -32.83 35.43
N TYR A 113 23.03 -31.74 34.74
CA TYR A 113 23.63 -31.81 33.40
C TYR A 113 25.09 -31.34 33.35
N LEU A 114 25.48 -30.28 34.06
CA LEU A 114 26.84 -29.72 33.93
C LEU A 114 27.90 -30.33 34.87
N ARG A 115 27.49 -30.98 35.97
CA ARG A 115 28.41 -31.65 36.93
C ARG A 115 29.05 -32.98 36.46
N PRO A 116 28.40 -33.88 35.69
CA PRO A 116 28.86 -35.26 35.54
C PRO A 116 30.09 -35.55 34.67
N VAL A 117 30.78 -34.55 34.07
CA VAL A 117 32.05 -34.67 33.27
C VAL A 117 31.91 -34.45 31.74
N ASP A 118 30.72 -34.15 31.21
CA ASP A 118 30.56 -33.97 29.76
C ASP A 118 31.14 -32.63 29.24
N SER A 119 31.92 -32.71 28.15
CA SER A 119 32.29 -31.55 27.33
C SER A 119 31.16 -31.29 26.32
N TYR A 120 30.78 -30.02 26.15
CA TYR A 120 29.72 -29.61 25.23
C TYR A 120 30.28 -28.84 24.05
N LYS A 121 29.68 -29.06 22.86
CA LYS A 121 29.88 -28.20 21.68
C LYS A 121 29.06 -26.91 21.82
N GLY A 122 27.92 -26.98 22.51
CA GLY A 122 27.02 -25.84 22.66
C GLY A 122 26.14 -25.91 23.89
N ILE A 123 25.76 -24.75 24.41
CA ILE A 123 24.83 -24.60 25.54
C ILE A 123 23.76 -23.58 25.14
N LEU A 124 22.50 -24.01 25.15
CA LEU A 124 21.34 -23.22 24.75
C LEU A 124 20.34 -23.18 25.91
N LEU A 125 20.27 -22.06 26.61
CA LEU A 125 19.42 -21.86 27.76
C LEU A 125 18.39 -20.77 27.44
N GLU A 126 17.12 -21.10 27.62
CA GLU A 126 16.00 -20.17 27.40
C GLU A 126 15.04 -20.22 28.59
N ARG A 127 14.69 -19.07 29.17
CA ARG A 127 13.84 -19.06 30.38
C ARG A 127 14.41 -19.89 31.54
N VAL A 128 15.74 -19.97 31.64
CA VAL A 128 16.46 -20.69 32.69
C VAL A 128 16.83 -19.73 33.83
N ARG A 129 15.93 -19.61 34.81
CA ARG A 129 16.05 -18.58 35.84
C ARG A 129 17.22 -18.84 36.79
N VAL A 130 17.98 -17.78 37.05
CA VAL A 130 18.97 -17.71 38.14
C VAL A 130 18.22 -17.44 39.44
N GLN A 131 18.42 -18.30 40.44
CA GLN A 131 17.71 -18.22 41.72
C GLN A 131 18.52 -17.43 42.75
N ASN A 132 19.83 -17.65 42.81
CA ASN A 132 20.75 -16.96 43.70
C ASN A 132 21.82 -16.20 42.90
N PRO A 133 21.61 -14.90 42.61
CA PRO A 133 22.56 -14.09 41.86
C PRO A 133 23.96 -13.99 42.49
N ALA A 134 24.13 -14.29 43.78
CA ALA A 134 25.43 -14.18 44.43
C ALA A 134 26.36 -15.38 44.15
N ALA A 135 25.78 -16.57 43.91
CA ALA A 135 26.53 -17.83 43.84
C ALA A 135 26.28 -18.62 42.55
N ASP A 136 25.10 -18.49 41.96
CA ASP A 136 24.73 -19.24 40.77
C ASP A 136 25.47 -18.68 39.54
N HIS A 137 26.16 -19.57 38.84
CA HIS A 137 26.85 -19.34 37.57
C HIS A 137 26.84 -20.64 36.78
N LEU A 138 27.18 -20.60 35.49
CA LEU A 138 27.31 -21.84 34.71
C LEU A 138 28.54 -22.61 35.20
N ALA A 139 28.31 -23.76 35.83
CA ALA A 139 29.36 -24.59 36.41
C ALA A 139 30.01 -25.49 35.34
N LEU A 140 30.65 -24.86 34.35
CA LEU A 140 31.27 -25.55 33.22
C LEU A 140 32.58 -26.22 33.66
N LYS A 141 32.85 -27.42 33.14
CA LYS A 141 34.12 -28.15 33.35
C LYS A 141 35.13 -27.95 32.23
N ASN A 142 34.68 -27.78 30.99
CA ASN A 142 35.54 -27.69 29.82
C ASN A 142 34.97 -26.73 28.76
N GLU A 143 35.44 -25.50 28.81
CA GLU A 143 34.89 -24.37 28.04
C GLU A 143 35.49 -24.24 26.64
N ASN A 144 36.62 -24.91 26.39
CA ASN A 144 37.37 -24.74 25.15
C ASN A 144 36.77 -25.47 23.96
N TYR A 145 35.77 -26.33 24.17
CA TYR A 145 35.04 -27.01 23.10
C TYR A 145 33.75 -26.29 22.72
N LEU A 146 33.35 -25.28 23.50
CA LEU A 146 32.11 -24.53 23.26
C LEU A 146 32.27 -23.61 22.05
N GLU A 147 31.42 -23.84 21.06
CA GLU A 147 31.26 -22.99 19.88
C GLU A 147 30.06 -22.05 20.02
N ILE A 148 29.05 -22.44 20.81
CA ILE A 148 27.85 -21.65 21.01
C ILE A 148 27.42 -21.61 22.48
N VAL A 149 27.17 -20.41 22.97
CA VAL A 149 26.51 -20.18 24.26
C VAL A 149 25.36 -19.23 24.03
N ARG A 150 24.14 -19.72 24.23
CA ARG A 150 22.93 -18.91 24.31
C ARG A 150 22.37 -18.98 25.71
N TRP A 151 22.11 -17.84 26.31
CA TRP A 151 21.52 -17.74 27.62
C TRP A 151 20.53 -16.58 27.64
N ARG A 152 19.30 -16.86 27.23
CA ARG A 152 18.26 -15.86 26.96
C ARG A 152 17.14 -15.87 27.97
N ASP A 153 16.49 -14.73 28.17
CA ASP A 153 15.28 -14.59 28.97
C ASP A 153 15.41 -15.24 30.36
N SER A 154 16.59 -15.11 30.96
CA SER A 154 17.02 -15.97 32.06
C SER A 154 17.40 -15.19 33.31
N ASN A 155 16.94 -13.94 33.42
CA ASN A 155 17.22 -12.99 34.51
C ASN A 155 18.71 -12.82 34.87
N VAL A 156 19.61 -13.04 33.92
CA VAL A 156 21.07 -13.00 34.11
C VAL A 156 21.51 -11.56 34.40
N THR A 157 22.38 -11.39 35.40
CA THR A 157 23.02 -10.09 35.73
C THR A 157 24.51 -10.11 35.40
N GLU A 158 25.17 -8.96 35.43
CA GLU A 158 26.62 -8.84 35.23
C GLU A 158 27.43 -9.72 36.20
N GLN A 159 26.90 -10.07 37.37
CA GLN A 159 27.58 -10.96 38.33
C GLN A 159 27.67 -12.40 37.80
N GLN A 160 26.59 -12.92 37.22
CA GLN A 160 26.58 -14.26 36.59
C GLN A 160 27.54 -14.32 35.40
N VAL A 161 27.51 -13.27 34.56
CA VAL A 161 28.41 -13.14 33.41
C VAL A 161 29.85 -13.08 33.89
N ALA A 162 30.14 -12.29 34.93
CA ALA A 162 31.48 -12.21 35.49
C ALA A 162 31.96 -13.56 36.07
N LEU A 163 31.12 -14.28 36.81
CA LEU A 163 31.48 -15.58 37.37
C LEU A 163 31.71 -16.64 36.29
N THR A 164 31.00 -16.54 35.16
CA THR A 164 31.08 -17.51 34.06
C THR A 164 32.22 -17.20 33.08
N PHE A 165 32.39 -15.94 32.69
CA PHE A 165 33.29 -15.52 31.61
C PHE A 165 34.54 -14.76 32.08
N ALA A 166 34.54 -14.09 33.24
CA ALA A 166 35.63 -13.19 33.65
C ALA A 166 36.82 -13.88 34.34
N ARG A 167 36.89 -15.23 34.37
CA ARG A 167 37.94 -15.99 35.06
C ARG A 167 38.67 -16.89 34.06
N ASP A 168 39.97 -16.62 33.86
CA ASP A 168 40.96 -17.37 33.06
C ASP A 168 41.02 -17.00 31.56
N GLU A 169 42.21 -16.56 31.12
CA GLU A 169 42.49 -16.01 29.77
C GLU A 169 42.45 -17.05 28.63
N ARG A 170 42.24 -18.33 28.93
CA ARG A 170 42.26 -19.41 27.92
C ARG A 170 40.92 -20.07 27.67
N LYS A 171 39.86 -19.68 28.40
CA LYS A 171 38.52 -20.27 28.26
C LYS A 171 37.77 -19.71 27.05
N PHE A 172 36.89 -20.52 26.46
CA PHE A 172 35.99 -20.15 25.35
C PHE A 172 36.70 -19.72 24.04
N SER A 173 37.95 -20.14 23.82
CA SER A 173 38.74 -19.78 22.63
C SER A 173 38.13 -20.21 21.29
N ASN A 174 37.22 -21.20 21.31
CA ASN A 174 36.50 -21.71 20.13
C ASN A 174 35.09 -21.11 19.96
N LEU A 175 34.69 -20.18 20.82
CA LEU A 175 33.34 -19.62 20.79
C LEU A 175 33.11 -18.82 19.51
N LEU A 176 32.04 -19.17 18.79
CA LEU A 176 31.61 -18.54 17.55
C LEU A 176 30.38 -17.65 17.80
N ILE A 177 29.49 -18.07 18.70
CA ILE A 177 28.21 -17.41 18.98
C ILE A 177 28.05 -17.22 20.48
N LEU A 178 27.84 -15.98 20.89
CA LEU A 178 27.47 -15.62 22.26
C LEU A 178 26.18 -14.81 22.24
N ASP A 179 25.13 -15.35 22.84
CA ASP A 179 23.82 -14.72 22.94
C ASP A 179 23.41 -14.61 24.40
N LEU A 180 23.37 -13.37 24.90
CA LEU A 180 22.94 -13.01 26.25
C LEU A 180 21.71 -12.08 26.18
N SER A 181 20.90 -12.21 25.12
CA SER A 181 19.74 -11.35 24.89
C SER A 181 18.62 -11.55 25.92
N ALA A 182 17.76 -10.55 26.09
CA ALA A 182 16.61 -10.56 27.02
C ALA A 182 17.02 -10.86 28.48
N ASN A 183 18.06 -10.20 28.98
CA ASN A 183 18.50 -10.34 30.37
C ASN A 183 18.48 -9.00 31.11
N LEU A 184 19.11 -8.96 32.29
CA LEU A 184 19.11 -7.79 33.16
C LEU A 184 20.49 -7.13 33.22
N LEU A 185 21.31 -7.26 32.16
CA LEU A 185 22.66 -6.71 32.14
C LEU A 185 22.60 -5.18 32.13
N SER A 186 23.19 -4.57 33.16
CA SER A 186 23.26 -3.10 33.29
C SER A 186 24.59 -2.53 32.77
N THR A 187 25.66 -3.33 32.87
CA THR A 187 27.03 -3.00 32.48
C THR A 187 27.75 -4.22 31.91
N ILE A 188 28.75 -3.99 31.07
CA ILE A 188 29.65 -5.03 30.55
C ILE A 188 31.10 -4.59 30.67
N ARG A 189 32.00 -5.55 30.85
CA ARG A 189 33.46 -5.31 31.03
C ARG A 189 34.25 -6.08 29.99
N ARG A 190 35.41 -5.55 29.59
CA ARG A 190 36.26 -6.13 28.54
C ARG A 190 36.69 -7.56 28.83
N ASP A 191 36.93 -7.88 30.09
CA ASP A 191 37.34 -9.22 30.50
C ASP A 191 36.27 -10.31 30.24
N TYR A 192 35.01 -9.94 29.96
CA TYR A 192 33.97 -10.89 29.55
C TYR A 192 34.18 -11.43 28.14
N PHE A 193 34.88 -10.67 27.28
CA PHE A 193 35.08 -10.98 25.87
C PHE A 193 36.55 -11.14 25.49
N SER A 194 37.44 -11.19 26.48
CA SER A 194 38.87 -11.22 26.19
C SER A 194 39.26 -12.50 25.46
N ARG A 195 40.05 -12.34 24.39
CA ARG A 195 40.53 -13.43 23.52
C ARG A 195 39.45 -14.30 22.87
N LEU A 196 38.21 -13.81 22.75
CA LEU A 196 37.18 -14.45 21.92
C LEU A 196 37.41 -14.16 20.42
N GLU A 197 38.60 -14.46 19.92
CA GLU A 197 39.04 -14.08 18.58
C GLU A 197 38.24 -14.76 17.47
N ARG A 198 37.63 -15.92 17.74
CA ARG A 198 36.80 -16.66 16.77
C ARG A 198 35.34 -16.22 16.75
N LEU A 199 34.93 -15.34 17.67
CA LEU A 199 33.53 -14.94 17.81
C LEU A 199 33.05 -14.23 16.54
N LYS A 200 31.93 -14.72 15.99
CA LYS A 200 31.29 -14.18 14.78
C LYS A 200 30.00 -13.44 15.10
N LEU A 201 29.26 -13.87 16.12
CA LEU A 201 27.96 -13.31 16.47
C LEU A 201 27.91 -13.00 17.97
N LEU A 202 27.61 -11.75 18.30
CA LEU A 202 27.40 -11.28 19.66
C LEU A 202 26.02 -10.63 19.78
N GLN A 203 25.14 -11.26 20.56
CA GLN A 203 23.78 -10.79 20.85
C GLN A 203 23.70 -10.33 22.30
N LEU A 204 23.48 -9.02 22.49
CA LEU A 204 23.34 -8.34 23.78
C LEU A 204 22.03 -7.55 23.86
N SER A 205 21.07 -7.88 22.99
CA SER A 205 19.81 -7.16 22.86
C SER A 205 18.85 -7.36 24.02
N ALA A 206 17.87 -6.44 24.16
CA ALA A 206 16.86 -6.46 25.21
C ALA A 206 17.46 -6.58 26.63
N ASN A 207 18.53 -5.83 26.89
CA ASN A 207 19.16 -5.71 28.20
C ASN A 207 18.95 -4.29 28.77
N GLN A 208 19.68 -3.92 29.82
CA GLN A 208 19.61 -2.61 30.47
C GLN A 208 20.91 -1.81 30.31
N LEU A 209 21.67 -2.08 29.25
CA LEU A 209 22.97 -1.45 29.02
C LEU A 209 22.78 0.04 28.75
N HIS A 210 23.44 0.87 29.53
CA HIS A 210 23.39 2.33 29.40
C HIS A 210 24.69 2.91 28.84
N ASN A 211 25.83 2.30 29.19
CA ASN A 211 27.15 2.70 28.71
C ASN A 211 27.97 1.49 28.28
N LEU A 212 28.84 1.69 27.29
CA LEU A 212 29.80 0.69 26.81
C LEU A 212 31.23 1.18 27.05
N PRO A 213 32.15 0.35 27.61
CA PRO A 213 33.57 0.69 27.62
C PRO A 213 34.12 0.83 26.19
N SER A 214 35.03 1.77 25.95
CA SER A 214 35.55 2.02 24.59
C SER A 214 36.42 0.89 24.03
N ASP A 215 36.94 0.01 24.90
CA ASP A 215 37.82 -1.10 24.55
C ASP A 215 37.13 -2.49 24.59
N ILE A 216 35.80 -2.52 24.83
CA ILE A 216 35.00 -3.73 25.01
C ILE A 216 35.08 -4.71 23.84
N PHE A 217 35.31 -4.21 22.62
CA PHE A 217 35.33 -4.99 21.38
C PHE A 217 36.72 -5.21 20.78
N ASN A 218 37.80 -4.81 21.47
CA ASN A 218 39.16 -4.87 20.93
C ASN A 218 39.63 -6.27 20.53
N ASP A 219 39.16 -7.31 21.22
CA ASP A 219 39.59 -8.69 20.99
C ASP A 219 38.63 -9.44 20.03
N LEU A 220 37.61 -8.78 19.47
CA LEU A 220 36.55 -9.37 18.64
C LEU A 220 36.74 -9.11 17.13
N SER A 221 37.96 -9.26 16.63
CA SER A 221 38.31 -8.88 15.25
C SER A 221 37.61 -9.68 14.14
N ASN A 222 37.03 -10.85 14.45
CA ASN A 222 36.29 -11.68 13.51
C ASN A 222 34.76 -11.55 13.60
N LEU A 223 34.26 -10.59 14.40
CA LEU A 223 32.83 -10.38 14.56
C LEU A 223 32.18 -9.97 13.23
N VAL A 224 31.07 -10.63 12.89
CA VAL A 224 30.28 -10.43 11.68
C VAL A 224 28.96 -9.75 12.01
N GLU A 225 28.37 -10.07 13.17
CA GLU A 225 27.09 -9.52 13.61
C GLU A 225 27.17 -9.09 15.08
N LEU A 226 26.74 -7.86 15.34
CA LEU A 226 26.62 -7.28 16.67
C LEU A 226 25.21 -6.72 16.86
N ASP A 227 24.48 -7.28 17.80
CA ASP A 227 23.13 -6.84 18.15
C ASP A 227 23.10 -6.26 19.57
N LEU A 228 22.79 -4.97 19.65
CA LEU A 228 22.64 -4.18 20.87
C LEU A 228 21.23 -3.56 20.96
N HIS A 229 20.26 -4.05 20.19
CA HIS A 229 18.92 -3.46 20.14
C HIS A 229 18.21 -3.53 21.50
N GLY A 230 17.29 -2.60 21.77
CA GLY A 230 16.44 -2.68 22.97
C GLY A 230 17.21 -2.49 24.27
N ASN A 231 18.27 -1.68 24.27
CA ASN A 231 19.03 -1.29 25.45
C ASN A 231 18.70 0.18 25.83
N ARG A 232 19.52 0.79 26.69
CA ARG A 232 19.38 2.18 27.16
C ARG A 232 20.60 3.03 26.81
N LEU A 233 21.27 2.71 25.70
CA LEU A 233 22.47 3.42 25.26
C LEU A 233 22.10 4.86 24.89
N ASP A 234 22.73 5.85 25.51
CA ASP A 234 22.51 7.27 25.25
C ASP A 234 23.64 7.90 24.42
N GLU A 235 24.87 7.42 24.58
CA GLU A 235 26.06 7.85 23.83
C GLU A 235 26.89 6.65 23.33
N LEU A 236 27.63 6.86 22.24
CA LEU A 236 28.59 5.90 21.71
C LEU A 236 30.02 6.39 21.92
N PRO A 237 30.87 5.64 22.67
CA PRO A 237 32.28 5.97 22.84
C PRO A 237 33.02 6.12 21.52
N LEU A 238 34.00 7.03 21.49
CA LEU A 238 34.89 7.20 20.35
C LEU A 238 35.65 5.91 20.05
N HIS A 239 35.68 5.54 18.77
CA HIS A 239 36.40 4.37 18.25
C HIS A 239 35.88 3.00 18.72
N LEU A 240 34.70 2.93 19.35
CA LEU A 240 34.11 1.69 19.86
C LEU A 240 34.13 0.53 18.83
N PHE A 241 33.78 0.82 17.57
CA PHE A 241 33.68 -0.20 16.52
C PHE A 241 34.92 -0.33 15.63
N ARG A 242 35.97 0.45 15.88
CA ARG A 242 37.19 0.47 15.06
C ARG A 242 37.86 -0.90 14.86
N PRO A 243 37.89 -1.81 15.87
CA PRO A 243 38.47 -3.14 15.71
C PRO A 243 37.65 -4.08 14.82
N LEU A 244 36.37 -3.80 14.59
CA LEU A 244 35.39 -4.72 14.00
C LEU A 244 35.37 -4.67 12.46
N GLY A 245 36.54 -4.81 11.82
CA GLY A 245 36.68 -4.65 10.36
C GLY A 245 35.92 -5.67 9.50
N LYS A 246 35.48 -6.80 10.08
CA LYS A 246 34.69 -7.84 9.40
C LYS A 246 33.18 -7.74 9.66
N LEU A 247 32.75 -6.76 10.44
CA LEU A 247 31.35 -6.60 10.81
C LEU A 247 30.51 -6.29 9.57
N ARG A 248 29.40 -7.00 9.43
CA ARG A 248 28.43 -6.85 8.33
C ARG A 248 27.10 -6.28 8.84
N VAL A 249 26.68 -6.67 10.04
CA VAL A 249 25.40 -6.25 10.62
C VAL A 249 25.66 -5.60 11.98
N LEU A 250 25.16 -4.37 12.14
CA LEU A 250 25.17 -3.65 13.42
C LEU A 250 23.76 -3.16 13.73
N ASN A 251 23.18 -3.68 14.81
CA ASN A 251 21.87 -3.27 15.29
C ASN A 251 21.98 -2.48 16.61
N LEU A 252 21.63 -1.19 16.55
CA LEU A 252 21.57 -0.24 17.65
C LEU A 252 20.15 0.32 17.83
N ALA A 253 19.14 -0.31 17.22
CA ALA A 253 17.77 0.16 17.26
C ALA A 253 17.17 0.10 18.67
N ASN A 254 16.13 0.90 18.92
CA ASN A 254 15.41 0.95 20.19
C ASN A 254 16.35 1.19 21.38
N ASN A 255 17.12 2.28 21.29
CA ASN A 255 18.00 2.79 22.34
C ASN A 255 17.64 4.26 22.61
N THR A 256 18.46 4.98 23.37
CA THR A 256 18.25 6.41 23.70
C THR A 256 19.31 7.32 23.07
N ILE A 257 19.95 6.88 21.98
CA ILE A 257 21.07 7.60 21.36
C ILE A 257 20.58 8.92 20.78
N HIS A 258 21.19 10.02 21.18
CA HIS A 258 20.77 11.37 20.76
C HIS A 258 21.82 12.10 19.90
N ASP A 259 23.09 11.70 19.97
CA ASP A 259 24.18 12.22 19.13
C ASP A 259 25.07 11.09 18.60
N LEU A 260 25.66 11.32 17.42
CA LEU A 260 26.60 10.40 16.76
C LEU A 260 27.89 11.14 16.43
N PRO A 261 28.98 10.93 17.19
CA PRO A 261 30.29 11.48 16.83
C PRO A 261 30.69 11.21 15.37
N ARG A 262 31.39 12.15 14.72
CA ARG A 262 31.73 12.07 13.27
C ARG A 262 32.45 10.80 12.83
N ASN A 263 33.12 10.12 13.75
CA ASN A 263 33.89 8.90 13.50
C ASN A 263 33.33 7.68 14.25
N SER A 264 32.06 7.69 14.67
CA SER A 264 31.43 6.59 15.41
C SER A 264 31.58 5.25 14.71
N PHE A 265 31.44 5.24 13.37
CA PHE A 265 31.49 4.02 12.55
C PHE A 265 32.83 3.83 11.82
N ALA A 266 33.91 4.47 12.28
CA ALA A 266 35.22 4.29 11.68
C ALA A 266 35.68 2.83 11.79
N GLY A 267 36.23 2.28 10.70
CA GLY A 267 36.69 0.88 10.61
C GLY A 267 35.67 -0.10 10.01
N LEU A 268 34.39 0.29 9.90
CA LEU A 268 33.30 -0.57 9.44
C LEU A 268 33.13 -0.60 7.91
N GLY A 269 34.21 -0.84 7.17
CA GLY A 269 34.20 -0.82 5.69
C GLY A 269 33.38 -1.93 5.02
N ASN A 270 33.19 -3.06 5.72
CA ASN A 270 32.44 -4.22 5.25
C ASN A 270 30.99 -4.27 5.77
N LEU A 271 30.54 -3.23 6.48
CA LEU A 271 29.20 -3.16 7.03
C LEU A 271 28.19 -3.07 5.89
N THR A 272 27.23 -4.00 5.86
CA THR A 272 26.14 -4.08 4.89
C THR A 272 24.84 -3.53 5.48
N GLU A 273 24.62 -3.68 6.78
CA GLU A 273 23.40 -3.24 7.45
C GLU A 273 23.69 -2.44 8.73
N LEU A 274 23.06 -1.28 8.83
CA LEU A 274 23.10 -0.42 10.02
C LEU A 274 21.68 -0.04 10.43
N HIS A 275 21.29 -0.48 11.63
CA HIS A 275 19.97 -0.21 12.21
C HIS A 275 20.09 0.75 13.38
N LEU A 276 19.52 1.95 13.24
CA LEU A 276 19.49 3.02 14.24
C LEU A 276 18.05 3.48 14.53
N ALA A 277 17.06 2.67 14.15
CA ALA A 277 15.64 2.96 14.33
C ALA A 277 15.27 3.19 15.80
N HIS A 278 14.22 3.97 16.08
CA HIS A 278 13.72 4.21 17.44
C HIS A 278 14.81 4.70 18.41
N ASN A 279 15.56 5.72 17.99
CA ASN A 279 16.49 6.46 18.84
C ASN A 279 16.02 7.92 18.97
N ARG A 280 16.87 8.81 19.48
CA ARG A 280 16.56 10.23 19.70
C ARG A 280 17.43 11.15 18.84
N LEU A 281 17.88 10.67 17.68
CA LEU A 281 18.78 11.42 16.80
C LEU A 281 18.06 12.64 16.23
N TYR A 282 18.60 13.83 16.48
CA TYR A 282 18.08 15.08 15.94
C TYR A 282 18.81 15.54 14.66
N VAL A 283 20.13 15.28 14.61
CA VAL A 283 20.99 15.58 13.48
C VAL A 283 21.93 14.41 13.27
N VAL A 284 22.18 14.06 12.01
CA VAL A 284 23.27 13.13 11.65
C VAL A 284 24.45 13.97 11.14
N PRO A 285 25.63 13.93 11.79
CA PRO A 285 26.75 14.73 11.34
C PRO A 285 27.21 14.39 9.93
N PHE A 286 27.63 15.42 9.19
CA PHE A 286 28.12 15.27 7.81
C PHE A 286 29.21 14.19 7.74
N GLN A 287 29.04 13.25 6.82
CA GLN A 287 29.99 12.17 6.55
C GLN A 287 30.21 11.15 7.68
N VAL A 288 29.32 11.03 8.67
CA VAL A 288 29.43 9.97 9.69
C VAL A 288 29.42 8.56 9.07
N PHE A 289 28.77 8.39 7.91
CA PHE A 289 28.72 7.14 7.15
C PHE A 289 29.80 7.00 6.07
N LYS A 290 30.80 7.90 6.00
CA LYS A 290 31.78 7.93 4.89
C LYS A 290 32.58 6.64 4.69
N GLU A 291 32.84 5.90 5.75
CA GLU A 291 33.61 4.64 5.72
C GLU A 291 32.74 3.44 5.34
N LEU A 292 31.40 3.57 5.43
CA LEU A 292 30.43 2.48 5.20
C LEU A 292 30.20 2.24 3.70
N ARG A 293 31.26 1.87 2.97
CA ARG A 293 31.26 1.77 1.50
C ARG A 293 30.47 0.58 0.97
N SER A 294 30.28 -0.44 1.81
CA SER A 294 29.53 -1.66 1.49
C SER A 294 28.07 -1.62 1.99
N LEU A 295 27.62 -0.47 2.52
CA LEU A 295 26.31 -0.35 3.16
C LEU A 295 25.17 -0.50 2.15
N GLU A 296 24.32 -1.49 2.35
CA GLU A 296 23.14 -1.80 1.54
C GLU A 296 21.85 -1.35 2.22
N VAL A 297 21.79 -1.43 3.56
CA VAL A 297 20.61 -1.05 4.34
C VAL A 297 20.97 -0.06 5.43
N LEU A 298 20.27 1.06 5.43
CA LEU A 298 20.33 2.05 6.48
C LEU A 298 18.93 2.34 7.02
N ASP A 299 18.74 2.03 8.29
CA ASP A 299 17.50 2.31 9.01
C ASP A 299 17.71 3.44 10.03
N LEU A 300 17.10 4.59 9.75
CA LEU A 300 17.07 5.76 10.62
C LEU A 300 15.61 6.12 10.99
N SER A 301 14.70 5.16 10.87
CA SER A 301 13.28 5.38 11.13
C SER A 301 13.00 5.73 12.60
N SER A 302 11.87 6.40 12.85
CA SER A 302 11.42 6.76 14.21
C SER A 302 12.50 7.46 15.05
N ASN A 303 13.15 8.46 14.45
CA ASN A 303 14.07 9.39 15.13
C ASN A 303 13.48 10.81 15.07
N MET A 304 14.28 11.84 15.36
CA MET A 304 13.87 13.24 15.35
C MET A 304 14.63 14.03 14.27
N LEU A 305 14.95 13.41 13.13
CA LEU A 305 15.76 14.03 12.09
C LEU A 305 15.00 15.14 11.35
N VAL A 306 15.65 16.30 11.20
CA VAL A 306 15.05 17.49 10.56
C VAL A 306 15.39 17.58 9.07
N SER A 307 16.62 17.22 8.67
CA SER A 307 17.07 17.29 7.28
C SER A 307 18.38 16.55 7.06
N PHE A 308 18.74 16.37 5.80
CA PHE A 308 20.08 15.96 5.36
C PHE A 308 20.72 17.07 4.52
N LEU A 309 22.04 17.18 4.62
CA LEU A 309 22.80 18.07 3.74
C LEU A 309 22.88 17.48 2.32
N ASP A 310 23.14 18.35 1.34
CA ASP A 310 23.41 17.91 -0.03
C ASP A 310 24.64 16.98 -0.09
N ASN A 311 24.56 15.96 -0.94
CA ASN A 311 25.60 14.95 -1.15
C ASN A 311 25.93 14.11 0.10
N PHE A 312 25.02 14.01 1.07
CA PHE A 312 25.25 13.27 2.31
C PHE A 312 25.65 11.81 2.08
N PHE A 313 24.99 11.14 1.12
CA PHE A 313 25.21 9.73 0.80
C PHE A 313 26.14 9.48 -0.39
N LEU A 314 26.92 10.48 -0.83
CA LEU A 314 27.76 10.40 -2.04
C LEU A 314 28.72 9.20 -2.06
N LEU A 315 29.17 8.75 -0.89
CA LEU A 315 30.10 7.62 -0.72
C LEU A 315 29.40 6.27 -0.51
N ASN A 316 28.11 6.26 -0.16
CA ASN A 316 27.34 5.06 0.17
C ASN A 316 26.54 4.54 -1.04
N LYS A 317 27.23 4.36 -2.18
CA LYS A 317 26.62 4.04 -3.48
C LYS A 317 25.98 2.66 -3.56
N GLN A 318 26.21 1.81 -2.56
CA GLN A 318 25.67 0.46 -2.47
C GLN A 318 24.30 0.40 -1.81
N LEU A 319 23.80 1.52 -1.26
CA LEU A 319 22.50 1.54 -0.57
C LEU A 319 21.37 1.09 -1.50
N ARG A 320 20.60 0.13 -1.02
CA ARG A 320 19.41 -0.47 -1.64
C ARG A 320 18.15 -0.13 -0.87
N VAL A 321 18.24 -0.01 0.45
CA VAL A 321 17.12 0.33 1.33
C VAL A 321 17.51 1.48 2.24
N LEU A 322 16.72 2.55 2.20
CA LEU A 322 16.85 3.70 3.09
C LEU A 322 15.50 3.96 3.77
N ARG A 323 15.46 3.77 5.09
CA ARG A 323 14.28 4.04 5.91
C ARG A 323 14.48 5.32 6.71
N LEU A 324 13.62 6.30 6.47
CA LEU A 324 13.59 7.61 7.10
C LEU A 324 12.21 7.94 7.67
N ASN A 325 11.31 6.97 7.70
CA ASN A 325 9.94 7.15 8.15
C ASN A 325 9.86 7.52 9.65
N GLY A 326 8.81 8.23 10.05
CA GLY A 326 8.61 8.62 11.44
C GLY A 326 9.66 9.61 11.98
N ASN A 327 10.17 10.50 11.12
CA ASN A 327 11.06 11.59 11.50
C ASN A 327 10.34 12.95 11.41
N ILE A 328 11.06 14.07 11.51
CA ILE A 328 10.51 15.42 11.39
C ILE A 328 11.08 16.16 10.17
N ILE A 329 11.34 15.43 9.07
CA ILE A 329 11.94 15.99 7.86
C ILE A 329 10.92 16.88 7.14
N GLU A 330 11.29 18.13 6.86
CA GLU A 330 10.39 19.11 6.24
C GLU A 330 10.57 19.26 4.73
N LYS A 331 11.77 18.99 4.21
CA LYS A 331 12.09 19.16 2.79
C LYS A 331 13.14 18.17 2.31
N ILE A 332 13.04 17.80 1.03
CA ILE A 332 14.10 17.08 0.30
C ILE A 332 14.68 18.02 -0.76
N SER A 333 15.95 18.40 -0.58
CA SER A 333 16.69 19.22 -1.55
C SER A 333 17.16 18.40 -2.75
N LYS A 334 17.53 19.12 -3.83
CA LYS A 334 18.00 18.53 -5.08
C LYS A 334 19.06 17.44 -4.93
N ASN A 335 20.06 17.64 -4.05
CA ASN A 335 21.17 16.68 -3.92
C ASN A 335 21.20 15.92 -2.59
N ALA A 336 20.14 15.97 -1.77
CA ALA A 336 20.11 15.24 -0.49
C ALA A 336 20.34 13.73 -0.68
N LEU A 337 19.75 13.15 -1.74
CA LEU A 337 19.81 11.72 -2.09
C LEU A 337 20.70 11.43 -3.31
N TYR A 338 21.58 12.37 -3.65
CA TYR A 338 22.38 12.28 -4.87
C TYR A 338 23.36 11.09 -4.84
N GLY A 339 23.39 10.34 -5.94
CA GLY A 339 24.34 9.24 -6.16
C GLY A 339 23.83 7.85 -5.76
N LEU A 340 22.64 7.76 -5.17
CA LEU A 340 22.00 6.51 -4.72
C LEU A 340 21.36 5.71 -5.87
N ARG A 341 22.16 5.36 -6.90
CA ARG A 341 21.65 4.71 -8.12
C ARG A 341 21.10 3.30 -7.92
N ARG A 342 21.61 2.59 -6.91
CA ARG A 342 21.20 1.22 -6.54
C ARG A 342 20.04 1.20 -5.54
N LEU A 343 19.50 2.36 -5.15
CA LEU A 343 18.42 2.43 -4.18
C LEU A 343 17.15 1.84 -4.78
N GLN A 344 16.57 0.85 -4.10
CA GLN A 344 15.39 0.10 -4.54
C GLN A 344 14.17 0.48 -3.71
N SER A 345 14.37 0.81 -2.42
CA SER A 345 13.31 1.22 -1.50
C SER A 345 13.69 2.48 -0.74
N LEU A 346 12.81 3.47 -0.79
CA LEU A 346 12.90 4.70 -0.03
C LEU A 346 11.60 4.92 0.74
N ASP A 347 11.70 4.92 2.07
CA ASP A 347 10.58 5.22 2.94
C ASP A 347 10.77 6.56 3.66
N LEU A 348 9.90 7.51 3.35
CA LEU A 348 9.82 8.85 3.92
C LEU A 348 8.47 9.09 4.60
N SER A 349 7.70 8.02 4.87
CA SER A 349 6.38 8.12 5.50
C SER A 349 6.39 8.75 6.89
N GLY A 350 5.28 9.35 7.31
CA GLY A 350 5.15 9.88 8.68
C GLY A 350 6.20 10.94 9.02
N ASN A 351 6.51 11.81 8.05
CA ASN A 351 7.39 12.97 8.22
C ASN A 351 6.58 14.27 8.19
N LYS A 352 7.26 15.41 8.10
CA LYS A 352 6.65 16.74 7.96
C LYS A 352 6.92 17.33 6.58
N LEU A 353 7.07 16.49 5.55
CA LEU A 353 7.48 16.96 4.23
C LEU A 353 6.44 17.90 3.65
N VAL A 354 6.84 19.12 3.36
CA VAL A 354 6.03 20.15 2.69
C VAL A 354 6.50 20.32 1.24
N PHE A 355 7.80 20.16 1.00
CA PHE A 355 8.43 20.44 -0.29
C PHE A 355 9.42 19.34 -0.71
N ILE A 356 9.31 18.90 -1.96
CA ILE A 356 10.27 18.03 -2.63
C ILE A 356 10.76 18.76 -3.88
N ASP A 357 12.08 18.94 -3.99
CA ASP A 357 12.68 19.55 -5.17
C ASP A 357 12.40 18.72 -6.42
N ARG A 358 12.18 19.38 -7.56
CA ARG A 358 11.84 18.74 -8.85
C ARG A 358 12.92 17.75 -9.34
N ASN A 359 14.15 17.89 -8.85
CA ASN A 359 15.32 17.08 -9.20
C ASN A 359 15.79 16.18 -8.03
N ALA A 360 15.04 16.11 -6.92
CA ALA A 360 15.42 15.37 -5.71
C ALA A 360 15.69 13.87 -5.95
N PHE A 361 15.06 13.28 -6.98
CA PHE A 361 15.12 11.86 -7.28
C PHE A 361 15.88 11.54 -8.58
N ASP A 362 16.61 12.50 -9.17
CA ASP A 362 17.22 12.38 -10.49
C ASP A 362 18.20 11.20 -10.64
N THR A 363 18.82 10.75 -9.55
CA THR A 363 19.81 9.67 -9.56
C THR A 363 19.27 8.32 -9.08
N LEU A 364 17.98 8.20 -8.80
CA LEU A 364 17.39 6.98 -8.21
C LEU A 364 16.90 6.01 -9.30
N ASP A 365 17.81 5.59 -10.18
CA ASP A 365 17.52 4.83 -11.41
C ASP A 365 16.82 3.49 -11.15
N GLU A 366 17.20 2.80 -10.07
CA GLU A 366 16.69 1.47 -9.69
C GLU A 366 15.54 1.52 -8.67
N LEU A 367 15.01 2.70 -8.32
CA LEU A 367 13.99 2.82 -7.28
C LEU A 367 12.70 2.14 -7.71
N ARG A 368 12.21 1.21 -6.88
CA ARG A 368 11.00 0.42 -7.10
C ARG A 368 9.87 0.82 -6.16
N TYR A 369 10.22 1.21 -4.94
CA TYR A 369 9.27 1.56 -3.89
C TYR A 369 9.57 2.93 -3.33
N LEU A 370 8.60 3.83 -3.45
CA LEU A 370 8.64 5.15 -2.85
C LEU A 370 7.40 5.33 -1.97
N ASN A 371 7.63 5.45 -0.67
CA ASN A 371 6.58 5.78 0.29
C ASN A 371 6.81 7.20 0.80
N VAL A 372 5.88 8.11 0.53
CA VAL A 372 5.85 9.48 1.06
C VAL A 372 4.51 9.76 1.77
N ASN A 373 3.84 8.71 2.25
CA ASN A 373 2.55 8.84 2.90
C ASN A 373 2.64 9.60 4.24
N GLN A 374 1.51 10.07 4.76
CA GLN A 374 1.44 10.76 6.06
C GLN A 374 2.46 11.92 6.16
N ASN A 375 2.38 12.82 5.19
CA ASN A 375 3.20 14.03 5.11
C ASN A 375 2.31 15.26 4.90
N GLN A 376 2.90 16.41 4.64
CA GLN A 376 2.20 17.70 4.50
C GLN A 376 2.36 18.28 3.10
N ILE A 377 2.56 17.42 2.10
CA ILE A 377 2.81 17.82 0.72
C ILE A 377 1.50 18.36 0.15
N TYR A 378 1.49 19.63 -0.26
CA TYR A 378 0.33 20.26 -0.89
C TYR A 378 0.50 20.49 -2.40
N ILE A 379 1.74 20.42 -2.90
CA ILE A 379 2.07 20.56 -4.32
C ILE A 379 3.27 19.69 -4.69
N LEU A 380 3.21 19.06 -5.86
CA LEU A 380 4.33 18.34 -6.45
C LEU A 380 4.75 18.99 -7.77
N PRO A 381 6.06 19.09 -8.07
CA PRO A 381 6.52 19.43 -9.41
C PRO A 381 6.15 18.33 -10.42
N SER A 382 5.72 18.70 -11.63
CA SER A 382 5.31 17.72 -12.67
C SER A 382 6.43 16.79 -13.15
N THR A 383 7.70 17.09 -12.85
CA THR A 383 8.86 16.28 -13.26
C THR A 383 9.48 15.50 -12.12
N VAL A 384 8.93 15.57 -10.89
CA VAL A 384 9.56 15.01 -9.68
C VAL A 384 9.83 13.50 -9.80
N PHE A 385 8.96 12.75 -10.48
CA PHE A 385 9.14 11.31 -10.70
C PHE A 385 9.79 10.96 -12.04
N SER A 386 10.16 11.94 -12.87
CA SER A 386 10.56 11.69 -14.27
C SER A 386 11.78 10.74 -14.42
N ALA A 387 12.67 10.70 -13.43
CA ALA A 387 13.83 9.80 -13.39
C ALA A 387 13.48 8.37 -12.91
N LEU A 388 12.38 8.19 -12.19
CA LEU A 388 11.98 6.94 -11.53
C LEU A 388 11.32 5.95 -12.52
N ARG A 389 12.09 5.49 -13.51
CA ARG A 389 11.59 4.60 -14.58
C ARG A 389 11.29 3.17 -14.11
N SER A 390 11.94 2.76 -13.02
CA SER A 390 11.80 1.44 -12.40
C SER A 390 10.72 1.40 -11.30
N LEU A 391 10.05 2.52 -11.05
CA LEU A 391 9.08 2.66 -9.95
C LEU A 391 7.91 1.71 -10.16
N ARG A 392 7.64 0.87 -9.15
CA ARG A 392 6.56 -0.13 -9.14
C ARG A 392 5.45 0.24 -8.17
N SER A 393 5.79 0.83 -7.03
CA SER A 393 4.81 1.26 -6.03
C SER A 393 5.09 2.68 -5.59
N LEU A 394 4.03 3.49 -5.59
CA LEU A 394 4.04 4.85 -5.07
C LEU A 394 2.89 5.01 -4.08
N ASP A 395 3.23 5.39 -2.85
CA ASP A 395 2.25 5.80 -1.85
C ASP A 395 2.39 7.28 -1.55
N LEU A 396 1.36 8.04 -1.92
CA LEU A 396 1.21 9.48 -1.72
C LEU A 396 0.09 9.80 -0.72
N SER A 397 -0.50 8.79 -0.08
CA SER A 397 -1.69 8.92 0.75
C SER A 397 -1.46 9.79 1.98
N ASN A 398 -2.53 10.33 2.57
CA ASN A 398 -2.46 11.18 3.77
C ASN A 398 -1.52 12.38 3.57
N ASN A 399 -1.74 13.12 2.49
CA ASN A 399 -1.07 14.38 2.17
C ASN A 399 -2.13 15.47 1.94
N LEU A 400 -1.72 16.67 1.52
CA LEU A 400 -2.59 17.86 1.44
C LEU A 400 -2.78 18.39 0.01
N MET A 401 -2.61 17.53 -1.01
CA MET A 401 -2.63 17.89 -2.43
C MET A 401 -4.05 18.05 -2.99
N ARG A 402 -4.41 19.27 -3.42
CA ARG A 402 -5.72 19.50 -4.07
C ARG A 402 -5.83 18.92 -5.48
N SER A 403 -4.72 18.79 -6.17
CA SER A 403 -4.63 18.18 -7.50
C SER A 403 -3.23 17.61 -7.73
N LEU A 404 -3.14 16.65 -8.66
CA LEU A 404 -1.87 16.21 -9.22
C LEU A 404 -1.58 16.98 -10.51
N PRO A 405 -0.33 17.38 -10.77
CA PRO A 405 0.04 18.01 -12.03
C PRO A 405 -0.20 17.09 -13.22
N ASN A 406 -0.62 17.67 -14.35
CA ASN A 406 -0.64 16.95 -15.61
C ASN A 406 0.76 16.41 -15.95
N SER A 407 0.82 15.25 -16.62
CA SER A 407 2.06 14.56 -17.00
C SER A 407 2.98 14.08 -15.86
N ILE A 408 2.54 14.10 -14.60
CA ILE A 408 3.36 13.68 -13.45
C ILE A 408 3.89 12.23 -13.57
N PHE A 409 3.16 11.37 -14.28
CA PHE A 409 3.53 9.96 -14.51
C PHE A 409 3.98 9.66 -15.95
N ALA A 410 4.37 10.68 -16.73
CA ALA A 410 4.71 10.52 -18.15
C ALA A 410 5.81 9.47 -18.46
N ASN A 411 6.64 9.12 -17.47
CA ASN A 411 7.74 8.15 -17.64
C ASN A 411 7.55 6.83 -16.84
N GLN A 412 6.41 6.64 -16.17
CA GLN A 412 6.20 5.57 -15.18
C GLN A 412 5.69 4.25 -15.78
N ARG A 413 6.41 3.70 -16.77
CA ARG A 413 6.02 2.46 -17.48
C ARG A 413 6.00 1.20 -16.60
N SER A 414 6.69 1.24 -15.46
CA SER A 414 6.81 0.10 -14.54
C SER A 414 5.84 0.17 -13.36
N LEU A 415 5.03 1.22 -13.24
CA LEU A 415 4.19 1.46 -12.07
C LEU A 415 3.05 0.44 -12.02
N VAL A 416 2.89 -0.22 -10.88
CA VAL A 416 1.93 -1.30 -10.61
C VAL A 416 0.89 -0.87 -9.58
N ARG A 417 1.31 -0.16 -8.53
CA ARG A 417 0.43 0.28 -7.45
C ARG A 417 0.56 1.78 -7.21
N LEU A 418 -0.58 2.45 -7.12
CA LEU A 418 -0.67 3.87 -6.81
C LEU A 418 -1.71 4.09 -5.71
N HIS A 419 -1.28 4.69 -4.61
CA HIS A 419 -2.15 5.07 -3.50
C HIS A 419 -2.19 6.60 -3.40
N LEU A 420 -3.42 7.13 -3.39
CA LEU A 420 -3.75 8.56 -3.31
C LEU A 420 -4.86 8.79 -2.26
N ASP A 421 -4.95 7.89 -1.28
CA ASP A 421 -5.99 7.93 -0.26
C ASP A 421 -5.81 9.16 0.63
N ALA A 422 -6.91 9.84 0.99
CA ALA A 422 -6.88 11.00 1.89
C ALA A 422 -5.84 12.07 1.48
N THR A 423 -5.82 12.46 0.20
CA THR A 423 -4.91 13.50 -0.32
C THR A 423 -5.56 14.86 -0.51
N ASN A 424 -6.87 15.00 -0.23
CA ASN A 424 -7.70 16.21 -0.47
C ASN A 424 -7.89 16.56 -1.95
N LEU A 425 -7.83 15.58 -2.86
CA LEU A 425 -8.04 15.81 -4.29
C LEU A 425 -9.45 16.35 -4.57
N GLU A 426 -9.54 17.33 -5.46
CA GLU A 426 -10.79 17.95 -5.91
C GLU A 426 -11.24 17.41 -7.29
N SER A 427 -10.28 17.09 -8.15
CA SER A 427 -10.50 16.45 -9.46
C SER A 427 -9.30 15.61 -9.88
N LEU A 428 -9.51 14.63 -10.78
CA LEU A 428 -8.44 13.85 -11.39
C LEU A 428 -8.23 14.29 -12.84
N SER A 429 -7.02 14.76 -13.17
CA SER A 429 -6.63 15.23 -14.49
C SER A 429 -5.73 14.22 -15.24
N ASN A 430 -5.21 14.61 -16.40
CA ASN A 430 -4.40 13.74 -17.23
C ASN A 430 -2.98 13.56 -16.67
N TRP A 431 -2.72 12.43 -16.02
CA TRP A 431 -1.40 12.14 -15.42
C TRP A 431 -0.31 11.78 -16.42
N VAL A 432 -0.66 11.53 -17.69
CA VAL A 432 0.24 10.97 -18.70
C VAL A 432 0.74 12.05 -19.68
N SER A 433 -0.06 13.08 -19.93
CA SER A 433 0.26 14.17 -20.85
C SER A 433 -0.14 15.53 -20.28
N ARG A 434 0.49 16.59 -20.77
CA ARG A 434 0.13 17.97 -20.41
C ARG A 434 -1.27 18.35 -20.94
N ASN A 435 -1.69 17.76 -22.05
CA ASN A 435 -3.00 18.00 -22.65
C ASN A 435 -4.02 16.99 -22.13
N ASN A 436 -5.16 17.48 -21.62
CA ASN A 436 -6.21 16.65 -21.04
C ASN A 436 -6.75 15.57 -22.00
N HIS A 437 -6.71 15.79 -23.31
CA HIS A 437 -7.28 14.85 -24.30
C HIS A 437 -6.30 13.77 -24.78
N THR A 438 -5.01 13.88 -24.48
CA THR A 438 -4.01 12.92 -24.97
C THR A 438 -4.10 11.61 -24.20
N VAL A 439 -4.31 10.51 -24.92
CA VAL A 439 -4.29 9.16 -24.34
C VAL A 439 -3.03 8.44 -24.78
N ASN A 440 -2.32 7.82 -23.83
CA ASN A 440 -1.19 6.93 -24.11
C ASN A 440 -1.20 5.75 -23.13
N LYS A 441 -1.81 4.66 -23.59
CA LYS A 441 -1.98 3.39 -22.87
C LYS A 441 -0.65 2.71 -22.49
N GLU A 442 0.47 3.05 -23.15
CA GLU A 442 1.78 2.42 -22.86
C GLU A 442 2.47 3.02 -21.62
N ILE A 443 2.05 4.20 -21.15
CA ILE A 443 2.73 4.87 -20.03
C ILE A 443 2.34 4.26 -18.68
N LEU A 444 1.06 4.00 -18.42
CA LEU A 444 0.60 3.34 -17.19
C LEU A 444 0.08 1.92 -17.46
N ARG A 445 0.63 1.26 -18.49
CA ARG A 445 0.21 -0.08 -18.93
C ARG A 445 0.28 -1.14 -17.84
N ASN A 446 1.20 -1.00 -16.88
CA ASN A 446 1.41 -1.99 -15.83
C ASN A 446 0.62 -1.70 -14.54
N LEU A 447 -0.13 -0.59 -14.48
CA LEU A 447 -0.87 -0.23 -13.28
C LEU A 447 -2.01 -1.23 -13.07
N ARG A 448 -2.00 -1.91 -11.92
CA ARG A 448 -2.99 -2.92 -11.51
C ARG A 448 -3.85 -2.44 -10.36
N TYR A 449 -3.29 -1.65 -9.45
CA TYR A 449 -3.97 -1.20 -8.24
C TYR A 449 -3.97 0.33 -8.17
N LEU A 450 -5.16 0.91 -8.04
CA LEU A 450 -5.37 2.33 -7.84
C LEU A 450 -6.35 2.55 -6.70
N SER A 451 -5.89 3.21 -5.64
CA SER A 451 -6.72 3.62 -4.51
C SER A 451 -6.71 5.13 -4.37
N ILE A 452 -7.90 5.73 -4.34
CA ILE A 452 -8.15 7.17 -4.21
C ILE A 452 -9.29 7.38 -3.20
N ARG A 453 -9.30 6.61 -2.11
CA ARG A 453 -10.35 6.66 -1.09
C ARG A 453 -10.23 7.90 -0.22
N ASN A 454 -11.31 8.27 0.46
CA ASN A 454 -11.30 9.31 1.49
C ASN A 454 -10.86 10.71 0.97
N ASN A 455 -11.07 11.02 -0.31
CA ASN A 455 -10.91 12.37 -0.85
C ASN A 455 -12.27 13.08 -0.86
N THR A 456 -12.66 13.60 0.31
CA THR A 456 -13.97 14.21 0.58
C THR A 456 -14.34 15.45 -0.24
N ARG A 457 -13.46 15.88 -1.16
CA ARG A 457 -13.71 16.99 -2.11
C ARG A 457 -13.71 16.54 -3.56
N LEU A 458 -13.40 15.27 -3.83
CA LEU A 458 -13.27 14.74 -5.17
C LEU A 458 -14.66 14.58 -5.79
N LYS A 459 -14.98 15.43 -6.77
CA LYS A 459 -16.30 15.46 -7.41
C LYS A 459 -16.35 14.82 -8.80
N GLU A 460 -15.23 14.85 -9.51
CA GLU A 460 -15.16 14.43 -10.90
C GLU A 460 -13.84 13.72 -11.24
N ILE A 461 -13.94 12.84 -12.23
CA ILE A 461 -12.82 12.11 -12.82
C ILE A 461 -12.83 12.38 -14.32
N GLU A 462 -11.76 12.96 -14.86
CA GLU A 462 -11.64 13.20 -16.30
C GLU A 462 -11.66 11.86 -17.08
N PRO A 463 -12.42 11.75 -18.19
CA PRO A 463 -12.54 10.52 -18.98
C PRO A 463 -11.21 9.91 -19.41
N CYS A 464 -10.20 10.74 -19.66
CA CYS A 464 -8.87 10.30 -20.08
C CYS A 464 -8.14 9.44 -19.04
N VAL A 465 -8.47 9.57 -17.74
CA VAL A 465 -7.80 8.85 -16.65
C VAL A 465 -7.94 7.34 -16.86
N PHE A 466 -9.17 6.84 -17.05
CA PHE A 466 -9.42 5.41 -17.26
C PHE A 466 -8.90 4.92 -18.62
N ARG A 467 -8.91 5.76 -19.66
CA ARG A 467 -8.31 5.40 -20.97
C ARG A 467 -6.80 5.18 -20.89
N ASN A 468 -6.12 5.75 -19.90
CA ASN A 468 -4.67 5.64 -19.73
C ASN A 468 -4.23 4.44 -18.86
N VAL A 469 -5.15 3.76 -18.17
CA VAL A 469 -4.85 2.63 -17.26
C VAL A 469 -5.58 1.34 -17.69
N PRO A 470 -5.34 0.82 -18.91
CA PRO A 470 -6.17 -0.22 -19.55
C PRO A 470 -6.14 -1.60 -18.85
N ASN A 471 -5.28 -1.75 -17.86
CA ASN A 471 -4.85 -3.00 -17.27
C ASN A 471 -5.11 -3.06 -15.75
N LEU A 472 -5.89 -2.09 -15.26
CA LEU A 472 -6.25 -1.97 -13.85
C LEU A 472 -7.12 -3.15 -13.42
N GLU A 473 -6.83 -3.70 -12.26
CA GLU A 473 -7.49 -4.87 -11.65
C GLU A 473 -8.29 -4.47 -10.40
N THR A 474 -7.78 -3.51 -9.63
CA THR A 474 -8.44 -2.98 -8.43
C THR A 474 -8.56 -1.47 -8.50
N LEU A 475 -9.78 -0.97 -8.36
CA LEU A 475 -10.10 0.46 -8.34
C LEU A 475 -10.92 0.78 -7.07
N LEU A 476 -10.31 1.52 -6.15
CA LEU A 476 -10.96 1.95 -4.90
C LEU A 476 -11.20 3.46 -4.93
N LEU A 477 -12.46 3.84 -4.93
CA LEU A 477 -12.98 5.21 -5.03
C LEU A 477 -13.99 5.51 -3.90
N SER A 478 -14.04 4.71 -2.85
CA SER A 478 -14.98 4.93 -1.74
C SER A 478 -14.68 6.18 -0.91
N ASN A 479 -15.72 6.68 -0.24
CA ASN A 479 -15.64 7.84 0.64
C ASN A 479 -15.12 9.10 -0.08
N ASN A 480 -15.68 9.37 -1.25
CA ASN A 480 -15.42 10.57 -2.04
C ASN A 480 -16.73 11.40 -2.16
N ARG A 481 -16.80 12.34 -3.11
CA ARG A 481 -17.98 13.15 -3.42
C ARG A 481 -18.33 13.08 -4.91
N LEU A 482 -18.03 11.94 -5.54
CA LEU A 482 -18.24 11.75 -6.97
C LEU A 482 -19.73 11.80 -7.27
N THR A 483 -20.15 12.62 -8.24
CA THR A 483 -21.55 12.72 -8.67
C THR A 483 -21.88 11.76 -9.82
N SER A 484 -20.86 11.31 -10.53
CA SER A 484 -20.97 10.38 -11.65
C SER A 484 -19.64 9.64 -11.87
N LEU A 485 -19.70 8.52 -12.60
CA LEU A 485 -18.53 7.82 -13.12
C LEU A 485 -18.49 7.97 -14.65
N PRO A 486 -17.33 8.25 -15.25
CA PRO A 486 -17.22 8.35 -16.71
C PRO A 486 -17.45 6.97 -17.36
N LYS A 487 -18.13 6.96 -18.51
CA LYS A 487 -18.43 5.75 -19.31
C LYS A 487 -17.19 4.94 -19.69
N GLU A 488 -16.04 5.60 -19.74
CA GLU A 488 -14.72 5.01 -19.97
C GLU A 488 -14.32 3.97 -18.93
N ILE A 489 -15.04 3.86 -17.80
CA ILE A 489 -14.87 2.73 -16.87
C ILE A 489 -14.97 1.38 -17.58
N GLY A 490 -15.79 1.27 -18.64
CA GLY A 490 -15.91 0.05 -19.46
C GLY A 490 -14.64 -0.32 -20.25
N GLU A 491 -13.67 0.59 -20.38
CA GLU A 491 -12.36 0.29 -20.99
C GLU A 491 -11.46 -0.56 -20.06
N LEU A 492 -11.76 -0.60 -18.75
CA LEU A 492 -10.96 -1.32 -17.75
C LEU A 492 -11.27 -2.81 -17.76
N ARG A 493 -11.07 -3.49 -18.89
CA ARG A 493 -11.50 -4.88 -19.11
C ARG A 493 -10.86 -5.92 -18.17
N ARG A 494 -9.81 -5.56 -17.43
CA ARG A 494 -9.13 -6.39 -16.42
C ARG A 494 -9.61 -6.12 -14.99
N LEU A 495 -10.57 -5.21 -14.80
CA LEU A 495 -11.04 -4.82 -13.48
C LEU A 495 -11.78 -5.99 -12.83
N ARG A 496 -11.33 -6.36 -11.63
CA ARG A 496 -11.88 -7.43 -10.79
C ARG A 496 -12.58 -6.88 -9.55
N TYR A 497 -12.06 -5.79 -9.00
CA TYR A 497 -12.56 -5.18 -7.77
C TYR A 497 -12.84 -3.70 -8.00
N LEU A 498 -14.10 -3.31 -7.82
CA LEU A 498 -14.55 -1.92 -7.91
C LEU A 498 -15.21 -1.51 -6.59
N ASP A 499 -14.70 -0.48 -5.95
CA ASP A 499 -15.36 0.11 -4.78
C ASP A 499 -15.66 1.58 -5.04
N VAL A 500 -16.94 1.92 -5.19
CA VAL A 500 -17.43 3.30 -5.37
C VAL A 500 -18.41 3.69 -4.27
N GLY A 501 -18.40 2.95 -3.16
CA GLY A 501 -19.34 3.17 -2.07
C GLY A 501 -19.13 4.52 -1.36
N SER A 502 -20.15 5.02 -0.67
CA SER A 502 -20.08 6.30 0.07
C SER A 502 -19.62 7.47 -0.83
N ASN A 503 -20.40 7.72 -1.88
CA ASN A 503 -20.23 8.83 -2.83
C ASN A 503 -21.59 9.52 -3.05
N ASP A 504 -21.68 10.45 -4.01
CA ASP A 504 -22.92 11.14 -4.38
C ASP A 504 -23.37 10.74 -5.81
N ILE A 505 -23.06 9.50 -6.24
CA ILE A 505 -23.27 9.04 -7.63
C ILE A 505 -24.77 8.96 -7.94
N MET A 506 -25.18 9.64 -9.00
CA MET A 506 -26.59 9.70 -9.42
C MET A 506 -27.06 8.49 -10.23
N TYR A 507 -26.16 7.81 -10.95
CA TYR A 507 -26.47 6.59 -11.70
C TYR A 507 -25.25 5.72 -11.92
N ILE A 508 -25.47 4.41 -12.05
CA ILE A 508 -24.45 3.44 -12.43
C ILE A 508 -24.36 3.42 -13.98
N PRO A 509 -23.19 3.67 -14.59
CA PRO A 509 -23.07 3.67 -16.04
C PRO A 509 -23.21 2.25 -16.62
N GLU A 510 -23.95 2.10 -17.73
CA GLU A 510 -24.19 0.82 -18.40
C GLU A 510 -22.89 0.11 -18.83
N GLN A 511 -21.82 0.87 -19.05
CA GLN A 511 -20.51 0.32 -19.43
C GLN A 511 -19.90 -0.59 -18.37
N ILE A 512 -20.39 -0.59 -17.12
CA ILE A 512 -19.98 -1.60 -16.13
C ILE A 512 -20.31 -3.03 -16.59
N ARG A 513 -21.37 -3.21 -17.39
CA ARG A 513 -21.73 -4.51 -17.98
C ARG A 513 -20.65 -5.09 -18.89
N THR A 514 -19.74 -4.27 -19.44
CA THR A 514 -18.63 -4.74 -20.29
C THR A 514 -17.44 -5.29 -19.50
N LEU A 515 -17.46 -5.18 -18.16
CA LEU A 515 -16.40 -5.62 -17.26
C LEU A 515 -16.57 -7.11 -16.91
N HIS A 516 -16.27 -7.98 -17.87
CA HIS A 516 -16.48 -9.43 -17.72
C HIS A 516 -15.60 -10.11 -16.66
N GLU A 517 -14.46 -9.51 -16.29
CA GLU A 517 -13.58 -10.00 -15.21
C GLU A 517 -13.98 -9.48 -13.81
N LEU A 518 -15.05 -8.67 -13.71
CA LEU A 518 -15.48 -8.08 -12.44
C LEU A 518 -16.00 -9.16 -11.49
N GLN A 519 -15.36 -9.27 -10.33
CA GLN A 519 -15.65 -10.26 -9.29
C GLN A 519 -16.44 -9.62 -8.15
N TYR A 520 -16.10 -8.38 -7.78
CA TYR A 520 -16.71 -7.66 -6.69
C TYR A 520 -16.96 -6.20 -7.06
N ALA A 521 -18.14 -5.68 -6.71
CA ALA A 521 -18.46 -4.28 -6.87
C ALA A 521 -19.26 -3.74 -5.67
N ASN A 522 -18.79 -2.64 -5.09
CA ASN A 522 -19.50 -1.91 -4.04
C ASN A 522 -20.09 -0.61 -4.58
N PHE A 523 -21.42 -0.58 -4.68
CA PHE A 523 -22.23 0.56 -5.11
C PHE A 523 -23.00 1.24 -3.96
N LEU A 524 -22.79 0.80 -2.72
CA LEU A 524 -23.61 1.22 -1.58
C LEU A 524 -23.40 2.70 -1.21
N ASP A 525 -24.35 3.27 -0.48
CA ASP A 525 -24.27 4.64 0.04
C ASP A 525 -24.00 5.71 -1.04
N ASN A 526 -24.81 5.67 -2.10
CA ASN A 526 -24.86 6.66 -3.16
C ASN A 526 -26.27 7.26 -3.31
N ASP A 527 -26.40 8.36 -4.05
CA ASP A 527 -27.65 9.13 -4.20
C ASP A 527 -28.33 8.86 -5.56
N TYR A 528 -28.63 7.58 -5.82
CA TYR A 528 -29.13 7.10 -7.11
C TYR A 528 -30.50 7.67 -7.48
N GLY A 529 -30.61 8.29 -8.65
CA GLY A 529 -31.86 8.85 -9.16
C GLY A 529 -32.92 7.79 -9.51
N CYS A 530 -32.50 6.57 -9.87
CA CYS A 530 -33.37 5.48 -10.31
C CYS A 530 -34.35 5.89 -11.41
N ASP A 531 -33.84 6.50 -12.48
CA ASP A 531 -34.59 6.87 -13.68
C ASP A 531 -34.23 5.94 -14.85
N CYS A 532 -34.54 6.34 -16.08
CA CYS A 532 -34.24 5.54 -17.25
C CYS A 532 -32.74 5.36 -17.54
N HIS A 533 -31.84 6.16 -16.94
CA HIS A 533 -30.38 5.92 -17.01
C HIS A 533 -29.96 4.64 -16.28
N MET A 534 -30.74 4.19 -15.30
CA MET A 534 -30.46 2.97 -14.52
C MET A 534 -31.36 1.80 -14.91
N TYR A 535 -32.31 1.99 -15.84
CA TYR A 535 -33.27 0.95 -16.25
C TYR A 535 -32.58 -0.31 -16.81
N TRP A 536 -31.41 -0.17 -17.43
CA TRP A 536 -30.61 -1.27 -17.94
C TRP A 536 -30.20 -2.30 -16.86
N ILE A 537 -30.18 -1.91 -15.58
CA ILE A 537 -29.84 -2.81 -14.46
C ILE A 537 -30.80 -4.00 -14.41
N LEU A 538 -32.07 -3.84 -14.78
CA LEU A 538 -33.03 -4.95 -14.81
C LEU A 538 -32.60 -6.05 -15.78
N SER A 539 -32.22 -5.68 -17.01
CA SER A 539 -31.66 -6.62 -18.01
C SER A 539 -30.38 -7.28 -17.50
N TRP A 540 -29.53 -6.53 -16.79
CA TRP A 540 -28.29 -7.07 -16.26
C TRP A 540 -28.55 -8.09 -15.14
N ILE A 541 -29.53 -7.84 -14.27
CA ILE A 541 -29.97 -8.80 -13.25
C ILE A 541 -30.48 -10.09 -13.92
N ASP A 542 -31.34 -9.98 -14.94
CA ASP A 542 -31.88 -11.13 -15.67
C ASP A 542 -30.77 -11.99 -16.30
N GLU A 543 -29.75 -11.35 -16.86
CA GLU A 543 -28.57 -12.02 -17.41
C GLU A 543 -27.74 -12.76 -16.35
N LEU A 544 -27.48 -12.12 -15.21
CA LEU A 544 -26.74 -12.75 -14.12
C LEU A 544 -27.53 -13.90 -13.49
N GLN A 545 -28.86 -13.81 -13.46
CA GLN A 545 -29.73 -14.92 -13.03
C GLN A 545 -29.67 -16.09 -14.00
N ALA A 546 -29.60 -15.83 -15.31
CA ALA A 546 -29.44 -16.87 -16.33
C ALA A 546 -28.11 -17.64 -16.20
N GLU A 547 -27.07 -17.03 -15.64
CA GLU A 547 -25.79 -17.70 -15.31
C GLU A 547 -25.88 -18.62 -14.07
N ASN A 548 -27.02 -18.68 -13.37
CA ASN A 548 -27.23 -19.46 -12.13
C ASN A 548 -26.23 -19.15 -11.01
N ASN A 549 -25.69 -17.92 -10.97
CA ASN A 549 -24.67 -17.53 -10.00
C ASN A 549 -25.21 -16.46 -9.03
N THR A 550 -26.01 -16.90 -8.04
CA THR A 550 -26.58 -16.02 -7.02
C THR A 550 -25.52 -15.30 -6.20
N GLN A 551 -24.35 -15.91 -6.01
CA GLN A 551 -23.22 -15.30 -5.30
C GLN A 551 -22.67 -14.10 -6.08
N LYS A 552 -22.47 -14.24 -7.39
CA LYS A 552 -22.03 -13.14 -8.27
C LYS A 552 -23.01 -11.96 -8.28
N ILE A 553 -24.31 -12.21 -8.21
CA ILE A 553 -25.30 -11.11 -8.07
C ILE A 553 -25.09 -10.37 -6.74
N TYR A 554 -24.90 -11.11 -5.64
CA TYR A 554 -24.65 -10.52 -4.34
C TYR A 554 -23.34 -9.71 -4.33
N ASP A 555 -22.26 -10.27 -4.86
CA ASP A 555 -20.93 -9.63 -4.87
C ASP A 555 -20.87 -8.38 -5.76
N LEU A 556 -21.70 -8.29 -6.80
CA LEU A 556 -21.70 -7.15 -7.72
C LEU A 556 -22.74 -6.08 -7.40
N LEU A 557 -23.88 -6.43 -6.82
CA LEU A 557 -25.01 -5.49 -6.70
C LEU A 557 -25.56 -5.36 -5.29
N ARG A 558 -25.38 -6.34 -4.38
CA ARG A 558 -25.97 -6.33 -3.03
C ARG A 558 -27.40 -5.76 -2.99
N LEU A 559 -28.28 -6.29 -3.84
CA LEU A 559 -29.57 -5.68 -4.18
C LEU A 559 -30.45 -5.34 -2.98
N SER A 560 -30.36 -6.07 -1.87
CA SER A 560 -31.12 -5.82 -0.63
C SER A 560 -30.73 -4.53 0.10
N GLU A 561 -29.54 -3.99 -0.21
CA GLU A 561 -28.97 -2.82 0.47
C GLU A 561 -29.01 -1.56 -0.42
N LEU A 562 -29.02 -1.74 -1.75
CA LEU A 562 -29.15 -0.64 -2.70
C LEU A 562 -30.51 0.07 -2.58
N LYS A 563 -30.49 1.40 -2.64
CA LYS A 563 -31.69 2.23 -2.55
C LYS A 563 -31.66 3.37 -3.56
N CYS A 564 -32.84 3.81 -3.95
CA CYS A 564 -33.02 5.06 -4.68
C CYS A 564 -32.93 6.28 -3.75
N ARG A 565 -32.75 7.46 -4.34
CA ARG A 565 -32.84 8.75 -3.66
C ARG A 565 -34.19 8.85 -2.94
N ASN A 566 -34.15 9.19 -1.65
CA ASN A 566 -35.30 9.21 -0.74
C ASN A 566 -36.03 7.86 -0.57
N GLY A 567 -35.38 6.76 -0.98
CA GLY A 567 -35.88 5.40 -0.92
C GLY A 567 -35.54 4.64 0.35
N TYR A 568 -35.90 3.36 0.37
CA TYR A 568 -35.52 2.39 1.42
C TYR A 568 -34.60 1.31 0.85
N PRO A 569 -33.68 0.73 1.65
CA PRO A 569 -32.83 -0.38 1.20
C PRO A 569 -33.62 -1.50 0.52
N GLY A 570 -33.20 -1.90 -0.67
CA GLY A 570 -33.84 -2.92 -1.50
C GLY A 570 -34.90 -2.42 -2.47
N ASP A 571 -35.20 -1.12 -2.52
CA ASP A 571 -36.30 -0.59 -3.35
C ASP A 571 -35.94 -0.41 -4.83
N ILE A 572 -34.65 -0.41 -5.18
CA ILE A 572 -34.18 -0.04 -6.52
C ILE A 572 -34.81 -0.88 -7.64
N VAL A 573 -34.87 -2.20 -7.47
CA VAL A 573 -35.44 -3.11 -8.47
C VAL A 573 -36.93 -2.83 -8.64
N ARG A 574 -37.64 -2.64 -7.52
CA ARG A 574 -39.08 -2.36 -7.53
C ARG A 574 -39.38 -1.04 -8.20
N VAL A 575 -38.61 0.01 -7.91
CA VAL A 575 -38.79 1.34 -8.52
C VAL A 575 -38.56 1.25 -10.03
N LEU A 576 -37.41 0.71 -10.46
CA LEU A 576 -37.06 0.60 -11.89
C LEU A 576 -38.09 -0.21 -12.70
N GLN A 577 -38.65 -1.27 -12.13
CA GLN A 577 -39.69 -2.08 -12.79
C GLN A 577 -40.98 -1.30 -13.09
N HIS A 578 -41.30 -0.25 -12.33
CA HIS A 578 -42.52 0.53 -12.54
C HIS A 578 -42.34 1.66 -13.57
N ILE A 579 -41.11 2.10 -13.85
CA ILE A 579 -40.86 3.27 -14.71
C ILE A 579 -41.16 2.97 -16.18
N SER A 580 -41.13 1.70 -16.61
CA SER A 580 -41.50 1.27 -17.98
C SER A 580 -40.75 2.04 -19.08
N CYS A 581 -39.42 2.17 -18.99
CA CYS A 581 -38.62 2.88 -19.99
C CYS A 581 -38.58 2.12 -21.32
N PHE A 582 -38.76 2.82 -22.45
CA PHE A 582 -38.63 2.23 -23.78
C PHE A 582 -38.09 3.23 -24.80
N LYS A 583 -37.48 2.70 -25.85
CA LYS A 583 -36.79 3.48 -26.88
C LYS A 583 -37.78 4.29 -27.71
N PRO A 584 -37.33 5.41 -28.31
CA PRO A 584 -38.18 6.15 -29.22
C PRO A 584 -38.62 5.30 -30.42
N GLU A 585 -39.91 5.35 -30.75
CA GLU A 585 -40.47 4.67 -31.94
C GLU A 585 -41.32 5.65 -32.73
N LEU A 586 -41.18 5.64 -34.06
CA LEU A 586 -41.94 6.52 -34.94
C LEU A 586 -43.41 6.05 -34.97
N LEU A 587 -44.31 6.92 -34.54
CA LEU A 587 -45.75 6.69 -34.64
C LEU A 587 -46.33 7.21 -35.95
N GLN A 588 -45.91 8.41 -36.34
CA GLN A 588 -46.46 9.09 -37.51
C GLN A 588 -45.44 10.07 -38.08
N SER A 589 -45.37 10.16 -39.41
CA SER A 589 -44.61 11.17 -40.12
C SER A 589 -45.38 11.67 -41.32
N SER A 590 -45.11 12.90 -41.76
CA SER A 590 -45.61 13.40 -43.04
C SER A 590 -45.01 12.63 -44.22
N ASP A 591 -45.86 12.25 -45.18
CA ASP A 591 -45.40 11.66 -46.44
C ASP A 591 -44.67 12.70 -47.30
N SER A 592 -43.69 12.22 -48.07
CA SER A 592 -43.02 13.04 -49.08
C SER A 592 -44.00 13.43 -50.18
N ARG A 593 -44.26 14.73 -50.34
CA ARG A 593 -45.17 15.26 -51.37
C ARG A 593 -44.67 16.58 -51.95
N MET A 594 -45.08 16.87 -53.17
CA MET A 594 -44.77 18.14 -53.83
C MET A 594 -45.69 19.26 -53.30
N HIS A 595 -45.08 20.35 -52.86
CA HIS A 595 -45.77 21.56 -52.44
C HIS A 595 -45.68 22.66 -53.51
N LEU A 596 -46.74 23.46 -53.64
CA LEU A 596 -46.73 24.62 -54.53
C LEU A 596 -45.74 25.67 -53.97
N LEU A 597 -44.93 26.27 -54.84
CA LEU A 597 -44.07 27.39 -54.42
C LEU A 597 -44.93 28.54 -53.88
N LYS A 598 -44.41 29.24 -52.86
CA LYS A 598 -45.12 30.28 -52.11
C LYS A 598 -46.33 29.82 -51.29
N SER A 599 -46.52 28.51 -51.13
CA SER A 599 -47.45 27.95 -50.14
C SER A 599 -46.75 27.65 -48.82
N ASP A 600 -47.53 27.36 -47.79
CA ASP A 600 -47.04 26.86 -46.50
C ASP A 600 -47.11 25.33 -46.47
N ALA A 601 -46.15 24.69 -45.80
CA ALA A 601 -46.19 23.27 -45.46
C ALA A 601 -45.96 23.09 -43.96
N VAL A 602 -46.57 22.03 -43.41
CA VAL A 602 -46.25 21.55 -42.06
C VAL A 602 -45.73 20.13 -42.22
N LEU A 603 -44.54 19.89 -41.67
CA LEU A 603 -43.96 18.57 -41.55
C LEU A 603 -44.21 18.07 -40.13
N GLU A 604 -44.95 16.98 -40.06
CA GLU A 604 -45.30 16.29 -38.83
C GLU A 604 -44.35 15.12 -38.62
N CYS A 605 -43.97 14.92 -37.37
CA CYS A 605 -43.13 13.83 -36.95
C CYS A 605 -43.41 13.56 -35.48
N VAL A 606 -44.03 12.41 -35.20
CA VAL A 606 -44.51 12.00 -33.89
C VAL A 606 -43.78 10.73 -33.52
N PHE A 607 -43.06 10.79 -32.40
CA PHE A 607 -42.46 9.64 -31.78
C PHE A 607 -43.13 9.34 -30.45
N THR A 608 -43.24 8.06 -30.12
CA THR A 608 -43.45 7.62 -28.73
C THR A 608 -42.10 7.31 -28.10
N GLY A 609 -42.03 7.23 -26.78
CA GLY A 609 -40.83 6.91 -26.01
C GLY A 609 -41.06 7.18 -24.53
N ASN A 610 -40.29 6.53 -23.66
CA ASN A 610 -40.30 6.83 -22.23
C ASN A 610 -38.87 6.90 -21.66
N PRO A 611 -38.41 8.07 -21.17
CA PRO A 611 -39.12 9.35 -21.16
C PRO A 611 -39.43 9.88 -22.57
N PRO A 612 -40.37 10.84 -22.70
CA PRO A 612 -40.70 11.43 -23.99
C PRO A 612 -39.44 11.98 -24.68
N PRO A 613 -39.19 11.61 -25.95
CA PRO A 613 -37.97 12.01 -26.64
C PRO A 613 -38.01 13.49 -27.05
N ASP A 614 -36.83 14.09 -27.09
CA ASP A 614 -36.64 15.37 -27.76
C ASP A 614 -36.72 15.17 -29.29
N ILE A 615 -37.37 16.11 -29.97
CA ILE A 615 -37.51 16.10 -31.42
C ILE A 615 -36.51 17.08 -32.04
N ILE A 616 -35.69 16.60 -32.97
CA ILE A 616 -34.66 17.38 -33.67
C ILE A 616 -34.92 17.32 -35.17
N TRP A 617 -35.07 18.48 -35.80
CA TRP A 617 -35.17 18.61 -37.25
C TRP A 617 -33.84 19.04 -37.85
N ILE A 618 -33.44 18.39 -38.94
CA ILE A 618 -32.34 18.81 -39.81
C ILE A 618 -32.93 19.20 -41.17
N THR A 619 -32.76 20.47 -41.56
CA THR A 619 -33.26 20.99 -42.83
C THR A 619 -32.31 20.62 -43.99
N PRO A 620 -32.72 20.73 -45.27
CA PRO A 620 -31.85 20.53 -46.43
C PRO A 620 -30.62 21.47 -46.47
N LYS A 621 -30.64 22.54 -45.67
CA LYS A 621 -29.53 23.50 -45.51
C LYS A 621 -28.59 23.11 -44.35
N ASN A 622 -28.79 21.95 -43.73
CA ASN A 622 -28.14 21.50 -42.49
C ASN A 622 -28.40 22.41 -41.28
N GLU A 623 -29.54 23.10 -41.24
CA GLU A 623 -29.98 23.82 -40.05
C GLU A 623 -30.58 22.83 -39.06
N ILE A 624 -30.30 22.99 -37.77
CA ILE A 624 -30.74 22.05 -36.73
C ILE A 624 -31.66 22.75 -35.73
N LEU A 625 -32.86 22.21 -35.53
CA LEU A 625 -33.91 22.77 -34.69
C LEU A 625 -34.33 21.71 -33.66
N ARG A 626 -34.23 22.03 -32.36
CA ARG A 626 -34.56 21.09 -31.26
C ARG A 626 -35.79 21.55 -30.49
N HIS A 627 -36.71 20.62 -30.25
CA HIS A 627 -37.87 20.76 -29.39
C HIS A 627 -37.79 19.73 -28.25
N SER A 628 -37.88 20.20 -27.01
CA SER A 628 -37.93 19.33 -25.82
C SER A 628 -39.33 19.32 -25.22
N GLN A 629 -39.84 18.13 -24.89
CA GLN A 629 -41.19 17.94 -24.35
C GLN A 629 -41.27 18.13 -22.83
N GLU A 630 -40.15 18.13 -22.10
CA GLU A 630 -40.11 18.35 -20.65
C GLU A 630 -39.81 19.82 -20.30
N GLN A 631 -40.71 20.46 -19.55
CA GLN A 631 -40.51 21.85 -19.08
C GLN A 631 -39.30 21.98 -18.12
N ASP A 632 -38.98 20.93 -17.36
CA ASP A 632 -37.87 20.90 -16.40
C ASP A 632 -36.49 20.75 -17.07
N GLN A 633 -36.44 20.38 -18.37
CA GLN A 633 -35.20 20.38 -19.15
C GLN A 633 -34.82 21.75 -19.70
N LYS A 634 -35.71 22.76 -19.65
CA LYS A 634 -35.35 24.15 -20.02
C LYS A 634 -34.23 24.71 -19.16
N SER A 635 -34.06 24.19 -17.93
CA SER A 635 -33.09 24.64 -16.93
C SER A 635 -31.78 23.84 -16.88
N LEU A 636 -31.63 22.76 -17.64
CA LEU A 636 -30.41 21.93 -17.63
C LEU A 636 -29.35 22.35 -18.66
N LEU A 637 -29.65 23.37 -19.47
CA LEU A 637 -28.71 24.03 -20.37
C LEU A 637 -28.84 25.56 -20.21
N PHE A 638 -28.04 26.09 -19.28
CA PHE A 638 -27.66 27.51 -19.10
C PHE A 638 -28.69 28.47 -18.45
N ASP A 639 -28.46 28.78 -17.17
CA ASP A 639 -28.66 30.14 -16.65
C ASP A 639 -27.66 31.06 -17.35
N THR A 640 -28.14 31.92 -18.25
CA THR A 640 -27.45 33.15 -18.64
C THR A 640 -28.04 34.31 -17.87
N ASP A 641 -27.63 34.47 -16.62
CA ASP A 641 -27.59 35.80 -16.01
C ASP A 641 -26.17 36.35 -16.23
N ASP A 642 -26.00 37.06 -17.33
CA ASP A 642 -24.90 38.01 -17.50
C ASP A 642 -25.46 39.39 -17.15
N ASP A 643 -25.07 39.91 -15.99
CA ASP A 643 -24.70 41.32 -15.90
C ASP A 643 -23.57 41.53 -14.88
N SER A 644 -22.37 41.71 -15.45
CA SER A 644 -21.18 42.38 -14.91
C SER A 644 -20.24 41.68 -13.91
N GLY A 645 -19.09 41.20 -14.42
CA GLY A 645 -17.78 41.51 -13.82
C GLY A 645 -16.85 40.36 -13.37
N ASN A 646 -16.04 39.87 -14.32
CA ASN A 646 -14.64 39.43 -14.13
C ASN A 646 -14.33 38.00 -13.57
N GLY A 647 -14.24 37.02 -14.47
CA GLY A 647 -13.01 36.23 -14.67
C GLY A 647 -12.88 34.82 -14.04
N GLY A 648 -13.37 33.79 -14.75
CA GLY A 648 -12.72 32.46 -14.81
C GLY A 648 -13.44 31.25 -14.19
N GLY A 649 -14.61 30.86 -14.70
CA GLY A 649 -15.33 29.64 -14.30
C GLY A 649 -15.68 28.74 -15.50
N SER A 650 -15.19 27.49 -15.50
CA SER A 650 -15.52 26.46 -16.50
C SER A 650 -16.89 25.82 -16.22
N ARG A 651 -17.85 26.04 -17.12
CA ARG A 651 -19.03 25.19 -17.30
C ARG A 651 -18.81 24.33 -18.55
N LYS A 652 -18.66 23.01 -18.41
CA LYS A 652 -18.81 22.05 -19.52
C LYS A 652 -19.35 20.70 -19.03
N TYR A 653 -20.66 20.56 -18.98
CA TYR A 653 -21.33 19.28 -19.18
C TYR A 653 -21.38 19.00 -20.68
N GLN A 654 -20.47 18.16 -21.18
CA GLN A 654 -20.56 17.58 -22.52
C GLN A 654 -19.81 16.25 -22.51
N GLN A 655 -20.53 15.13 -22.54
CA GLN A 655 -20.27 14.03 -23.46
C GLN A 655 -21.27 12.88 -23.24
N ALA A 656 -22.39 12.92 -23.98
CA ALA A 656 -23.07 11.73 -24.45
C ALA A 656 -23.02 11.74 -25.98
N VAL A 657 -22.41 10.69 -26.53
CA VAL A 657 -22.36 10.25 -27.93
C VAL A 657 -21.73 11.21 -28.95
N GLU A 658 -20.82 10.65 -29.73
CA GLU A 658 -20.05 11.27 -30.80
C GLU A 658 -20.97 11.67 -31.96
N PHE A 659 -21.55 12.86 -31.89
CA PHE A 659 -21.86 13.67 -33.07
C PHE A 659 -21.00 14.93 -32.98
N GLN A 660 -19.81 14.86 -33.56
CA GLN A 660 -19.07 16.07 -33.91
C GLN A 660 -19.88 16.83 -34.96
N MET A 661 -20.65 17.82 -34.49
CA MET A 661 -21.15 19.03 -35.16
C MET A 661 -22.53 19.32 -34.59
N LEU A 662 -22.59 20.07 -33.47
CA LEU A 662 -23.81 20.74 -33.02
C LEU A 662 -23.41 21.77 -31.94
N THR A 663 -22.89 22.90 -32.38
CA THR A 663 -22.70 24.09 -31.55
C THR A 663 -23.22 25.30 -32.33
N MET A 664 -23.97 26.17 -31.64
CA MET A 664 -24.68 27.39 -32.09
C MET A 664 -26.02 27.07 -32.79
N ASP A 665 -27.22 27.48 -32.37
CA ASP A 665 -27.64 28.59 -31.50
C ASP A 665 -28.75 28.19 -30.52
N ASN A 666 -28.80 28.91 -29.38
CA ASN A 666 -29.99 29.00 -28.53
C ASN A 666 -31.17 29.50 -29.37
N VAL A 667 -32.24 28.71 -29.49
CA VAL A 667 -33.54 29.25 -29.90
C VAL A 667 -34.60 28.77 -28.91
N THR A 668 -34.51 29.28 -27.68
CA THR A 668 -35.72 29.68 -26.97
C THR A 668 -36.41 30.72 -27.85
N GLY A 669 -37.67 30.47 -28.20
CA GLY A 669 -38.39 31.23 -29.22
C GLY A 669 -38.29 32.74 -29.05
N ASP A 670 -37.53 33.39 -29.93
CA ASP A 670 -37.85 34.71 -30.53
C ASP A 670 -36.92 35.05 -31.71
N GLY A 671 -36.55 34.06 -32.52
CA GLY A 671 -35.70 34.23 -33.71
C GLY A 671 -36.38 33.71 -34.96
N LEU A 672 -37.25 34.52 -35.57
CA LEU A 672 -37.85 34.27 -36.89
C LEU A 672 -36.75 34.22 -37.96
N HIS A 673 -36.24 33.03 -38.26
CA HIS A 673 -35.52 32.79 -39.51
C HIS A 673 -36.54 32.78 -40.67
N GLU A 674 -36.28 33.56 -41.72
CA GLU A 674 -37.16 33.76 -42.88
C GLU A 674 -37.64 32.42 -43.46
N GLY A 675 -38.87 32.03 -43.11
CA GLY A 675 -39.58 30.93 -43.77
C GLY A 675 -39.67 29.59 -43.04
N ILE A 676 -39.07 29.38 -41.86
CA ILE A 676 -39.22 28.11 -41.10
C ILE A 676 -39.49 28.39 -39.61
N THR A 677 -40.44 27.68 -39.01
CA THR A 677 -40.86 27.86 -37.62
C THR A 677 -41.09 26.51 -36.95
N LEU A 678 -40.44 26.29 -35.79
CA LEU A 678 -40.68 25.11 -34.96
C LEU A 678 -41.88 25.38 -34.05
N LEU A 679 -42.90 24.53 -34.14
CA LEU A 679 -44.14 24.67 -33.39
C LEU A 679 -43.98 24.08 -31.96
N GLU A 680 -44.83 24.52 -31.03
CA GLU A 680 -44.82 24.05 -29.63
C GLU A 680 -45.09 22.55 -29.46
N ASN A 681 -45.62 21.90 -30.49
CA ASN A 681 -45.85 20.46 -30.53
C ASN A 681 -44.70 19.69 -31.22
N GLY A 682 -43.58 20.35 -31.54
CA GLY A 682 -42.40 19.76 -32.19
C GLY A 682 -42.49 19.63 -33.71
N PHE A 683 -43.59 20.09 -34.33
CA PHE A 683 -43.75 20.06 -35.79
C PHE A 683 -43.03 21.23 -36.46
N LEU A 684 -42.63 21.04 -37.71
CA LEU A 684 -41.91 22.05 -38.46
C LEU A 684 -42.84 22.71 -39.49
N ARG A 685 -43.06 24.01 -39.35
CA ARG A 685 -43.81 24.79 -40.34
C ARG A 685 -42.85 25.52 -41.26
N ILE A 686 -43.03 25.37 -42.56
CA ILE A 686 -42.29 26.07 -43.61
C ILE A 686 -43.25 27.06 -44.26
N HIS A 687 -42.93 28.34 -44.18
CA HIS A 687 -43.69 29.45 -44.73
C HIS A 687 -43.15 29.87 -46.09
N ASN A 688 -44.06 30.18 -47.03
CA ASN A 688 -43.72 30.76 -48.33
C ASN A 688 -42.61 29.99 -49.08
N ILE A 689 -42.80 28.66 -49.24
CA ILE A 689 -41.79 27.71 -49.72
C ILE A 689 -41.10 28.20 -51.00
N SER A 690 -39.77 28.24 -50.96
CA SER A 690 -38.92 28.52 -52.12
C SER A 690 -38.25 27.24 -52.64
N ARG A 691 -37.63 27.31 -53.83
CA ARG A 691 -36.82 26.19 -54.36
C ARG A 691 -35.65 25.80 -53.46
N ARG A 692 -35.20 26.70 -52.57
CA ARG A 692 -34.09 26.44 -51.64
C ARG A 692 -34.52 25.63 -50.41
N ASP A 693 -35.82 25.55 -50.17
CA ASP A 693 -36.41 24.77 -49.07
C ASP A 693 -36.86 23.39 -49.57
N SER A 694 -36.68 23.10 -50.87
CA SER A 694 -36.92 21.79 -51.45
C SER A 694 -35.73 20.87 -51.18
N GLY A 695 -35.97 19.77 -50.49
CA GLY A 695 -34.95 18.77 -50.20
C GLY A 695 -35.42 17.77 -49.14
N LEU A 696 -34.48 17.01 -48.62
CA LEU A 696 -34.75 16.02 -47.59
C LEU A 696 -34.67 16.67 -46.21
N TYR A 697 -35.76 16.55 -45.44
CA TYR A 697 -35.81 16.96 -44.04
C TYR A 697 -35.66 15.71 -43.19
N THR A 698 -34.73 15.69 -42.25
CA THR A 698 -34.62 14.56 -41.31
C THR A 698 -35.19 14.96 -39.96
N CYS A 699 -36.04 14.11 -39.40
CA CYS A 699 -36.56 14.26 -38.06
C CYS A 699 -35.99 13.15 -37.18
N TYR A 700 -35.31 13.52 -36.11
CA TYR A 700 -34.76 12.63 -35.10
C TYR A 700 -35.57 12.74 -33.81
N ALA A 701 -35.84 11.62 -33.17
CA ALA A 701 -36.17 11.54 -31.76
C ALA A 701 -34.97 11.06 -30.97
N ILE A 702 -34.63 11.76 -29.89
CA ILE A 702 -33.58 11.36 -28.96
C ILE A 702 -34.13 11.28 -27.53
N ASN A 703 -34.00 10.10 -26.94
CA ASN A 703 -34.21 9.90 -25.52
C ASN A 703 -32.84 9.97 -24.84
N ILE A 704 -32.58 11.10 -24.18
CA ILE A 704 -31.31 11.38 -23.52
C ILE A 704 -31.09 10.41 -22.35
N MET A 705 -32.14 10.12 -21.57
CA MET A 705 -32.04 9.26 -20.39
C MET A 705 -31.90 7.77 -20.76
N GLY A 706 -32.52 7.35 -21.86
CA GLY A 706 -32.44 5.99 -22.38
C GLY A 706 -31.32 5.75 -23.41
N ASN A 707 -30.49 6.76 -23.71
CA ASN A 707 -29.47 6.76 -24.75
C ASN A 707 -29.94 6.08 -26.06
N ALA A 708 -31.13 6.46 -26.53
CA ALA A 708 -31.78 5.82 -27.66
C ALA A 708 -32.28 6.85 -28.67
N THR A 709 -32.10 6.55 -29.94
CA THR A 709 -32.49 7.42 -31.06
C THR A 709 -33.35 6.68 -32.05
N ALA A 710 -34.30 7.37 -32.66
CA ALA A 710 -35.00 6.94 -33.86
C ALA A 710 -35.06 8.11 -34.84
N ASP A 711 -35.08 7.85 -36.14
CA ASP A 711 -35.13 8.89 -37.16
C ASP A 711 -36.02 8.51 -38.34
N ILE A 712 -36.49 9.54 -39.03
CA ILE A 712 -37.21 9.43 -40.30
C ILE A 712 -36.71 10.51 -41.25
N ARG A 713 -36.57 10.13 -42.52
CA ARG A 713 -36.00 10.95 -43.61
C ARG A 713 -36.99 11.18 -44.74
#